data_AF-A0A257EGQ8-F1
#
_entry.id   AF-A0A257EGQ8-F1
#
_cell.length_a   1.000
_cell.length_b   1.000
_cell.length_c   1.000
_cell.angle_alpha   90.00
_cell.angle_beta   90.00
_cell.angle_gamma   90.00
#
_symmetry.space_group_name_H-M   'P 1'
#
loop_
_entity.id
_entity.type
_entity.pdbx_description
1 polymer ?
#
loop_
_entity_poly.entity_id
_entity_poly.type
_entity_poly.pdbx_seq_one_letter_code
_entity_poly.pdbx_strand_id
1 'polypeptide(L)'
;MGVVRGLKSIAQPSPSSPAPAFQSVCLADRAALRRRCSVAHRRGTLTWRPHSPQPTPPVAINYYTYIDQKYRFKLLMKTKIQTLLTQLNQGLVSREQVLKMGLLTLLSGENLVLVGPPGTGKSLVARRIAKSLADDAAQASKADYFEYLLTKFSTPEEIFGPLSISALKADQFKRNTEGYLPTVRMAFLDEIFKASSSILNALLTILNERVYHNGAQAQKVPLQALIAASNELPNDQEELSALYDRFLVRVFVDYVGLSQLPQLFEPTTEPELAPADLLSVQDLAQIQYNADHVHIAPELIAAVQDIWAAHQEAFKEDRRESLSDRRLKKTIHLLRVSAATNGREAVDLSDLLLLKDCLWNHPDNAEKVRELLMRTLQNQSRQVLLSGEGMVATAALSALASSSSTHASTKQKPGKPGAVVNGYKGSGTADDPLLIESAEDFTDLARPEVGQQGYHFRQTADLDISHISTWPEIVFKGHYDGGNFNIQMTHVAKDTGSSTLNKFFDRFGSFEELKFRLFAKLMQSNVSQMRMQGCGLTEIAENKCVITHCTTTSSLVSNARNSELVSCEADGYLIAENATKCTFSSCFAKESIADSLKSCQIKRCESHAPLVNSEAQNSQIEDCLVLLDSYHVASNESQGGVAATCEKSDLSRCFVAGEINGNGNFSGIIHNAESSTINHCALGKITGEYKLSSRIAHEFDSDCKHSKNISIDSVNSFTHSTKSNKTRAWPMQSFGQDSGIDGDSIASATFKQRYFEHTLGWDFDTVWEWDKKQNRPALRQVGVQAATAAPNKPADPNTVDLLTQQVQANIWL
;
A
#
# COMPACT_ATOMS: atom_id res chain seq x y z
N MET A 1 -18.65 54.82 -43.08
CA MET A 1 -19.46 56.04 -42.80
C MET A 1 -20.69 55.59 -42.02
N GLY A 2 -21.14 56.21 -40.93
CA GLY A 2 -20.55 57.27 -40.10
C GLY A 2 -21.60 57.93 -39.18
N VAL A 3 -21.19 58.45 -38.01
CA VAL A 3 -21.96 59.33 -37.07
C VAL A 3 -23.15 58.66 -36.33
N VAL A 4 -23.46 58.74 -35.01
CA VAL A 4 -22.94 59.34 -33.74
C VAL A 4 -23.89 60.36 -33.03
N ARG A 5 -24.46 59.94 -31.88
CA ARG A 5 -24.96 60.69 -30.67
C ARG A 5 -26.28 61.53 -30.67
N GLY A 6 -26.93 61.53 -29.49
CA GLY A 6 -28.01 62.43 -29.00
C GLY A 6 -29.16 61.63 -28.31
N LEU A 7 -29.46 61.62 -27.00
CA LEU A 7 -29.65 62.68 -25.96
C LEU A 7 -30.89 63.58 -26.26
N LYS A 8 -31.86 63.87 -25.38
CA LYS A 8 -32.20 63.61 -23.94
C LYS A 8 -33.71 64.02 -23.75
N SER A 9 -34.52 63.77 -22.70
CA SER A 9 -34.59 62.91 -21.49
C SER A 9 -35.98 63.12 -20.80
N ILE A 10 -36.21 62.66 -19.53
CA ILE A 10 -37.42 62.86 -18.65
C ILE A 10 -38.62 61.91 -18.96
N ALA A 11 -39.40 61.35 -18.01
CA ALA A 11 -39.14 60.73 -16.69
C ALA A 11 -40.42 60.00 -16.13
N GLN A 12 -40.29 58.70 -15.79
CA GLN A 12 -41.09 57.93 -14.79
C GLN A 12 -42.62 57.68 -15.02
N PRO A 13 -43.25 56.68 -14.33
CA PRO A 13 -42.74 55.81 -13.25
C PRO A 13 -42.81 54.27 -13.46
N SER A 14 -42.06 53.55 -12.61
CA SER A 14 -42.24 52.18 -12.07
C SER A 14 -42.85 51.03 -12.92
N PRO A 15 -42.06 49.97 -13.21
CA PRO A 15 -42.57 48.60 -13.44
C PRO A 15 -42.57 47.75 -12.15
N SER A 16 -43.43 46.74 -12.07
CA SER A 16 -43.61 45.88 -10.88
C SER A 16 -43.30 44.40 -11.14
N SER A 17 -42.31 43.85 -10.44
CA SER A 17 -42.07 42.39 -10.33
C SER A 17 -41.41 42.05 -8.98
N PRO A 18 -42.00 41.20 -8.12
CA PRO A 18 -41.41 40.84 -6.84
C PRO A 18 -40.57 39.55 -6.92
N ALA A 19 -39.35 39.61 -6.41
CA ALA A 19 -38.58 38.43 -6.02
C ALA A 19 -38.48 38.39 -4.48
N PRO A 20 -38.87 37.31 -3.80
CA PRO A 20 -38.69 37.18 -2.35
C PRO A 20 -37.30 36.65 -2.02
N ALA A 21 -36.52 37.41 -1.26
CA ALA A 21 -35.39 36.85 -0.52
C ALA A 21 -35.93 36.07 0.70
N PHE A 22 -35.32 34.94 1.03
CA PHE A 22 -35.60 34.23 2.27
C PHE A 22 -34.33 34.16 3.14
N GLN A 23 -34.43 34.75 4.33
CA GLN A 23 -33.39 34.68 5.36
C GLN A 23 -33.60 33.46 6.27
N SER A 24 -32.51 33.06 6.93
CA SER A 24 -32.47 32.03 7.95
C SER A 24 -33.27 32.38 9.22
N VAL A 25 -34.24 31.55 9.59
CA VAL A 25 -34.63 31.32 10.99
C VAL A 25 -35.01 29.84 11.18
N CYS A 26 -34.18 29.08 11.89
CA CYS A 26 -34.59 27.79 12.48
C CYS A 26 -34.90 28.02 13.96
N LEU A 27 -36.18 28.22 14.29
CA LEU A 27 -36.60 28.38 15.68
C LEU A 27 -38.10 28.05 15.87
N ALA A 28 -38.38 26.83 16.35
CA ALA A 28 -39.39 26.48 17.35
C ALA A 28 -39.89 25.04 17.20
N ASP A 29 -39.43 24.14 18.08
CA ASP A 29 -40.39 23.32 18.83
C ASP A 29 -39.85 22.96 20.22
N ARG A 30 -40.59 23.41 21.26
CA ARG A 30 -40.60 23.00 22.68
C ARG A 30 -41.12 24.15 23.55
N ALA A 31 -42.43 24.26 23.67
CA ALA A 31 -43.09 25.29 24.48
C ALA A 31 -44.21 24.72 25.40
N ALA A 32 -43.87 23.83 26.34
CA ALA A 32 -44.86 23.36 27.34
C ALA A 32 -44.25 22.79 28.64
N LEU A 33 -43.66 23.63 29.52
CA LEU A 33 -43.75 23.45 31.00
C LEU A 33 -43.18 24.66 31.78
N ARG A 34 -44.07 25.49 32.31
CA ARG A 34 -43.80 26.46 33.40
C ARG A 34 -44.53 26.00 34.66
N ARG A 35 -43.91 26.11 35.85
CA ARG A 35 -44.47 26.70 37.11
C ARG A 35 -43.66 26.31 38.36
N ARG A 36 -43.62 27.24 39.35
CA ARG A 36 -43.00 27.12 40.71
C ARG A 36 -41.46 27.07 40.70
N CYS A 37 -40.69 27.64 41.64
CA CYS A 37 -40.95 28.41 42.87
C CYS A 37 -40.20 29.78 42.80
N SER A 38 -40.83 30.94 42.98
CA SER A 38 -41.03 31.69 44.25
C SER A 38 -39.76 32.08 45.02
N VAL A 39 -39.50 33.40 45.12
CA VAL A 39 -38.44 34.02 45.95
C VAL A 39 -38.86 34.07 47.43
N ALA A 40 -37.91 33.91 48.35
CA ALA A 40 -38.06 34.25 49.77
C ALA A 40 -36.81 34.94 50.33
N HIS A 41 -36.98 36.01 51.10
CA HIS A 41 -35.89 36.65 51.87
C HIS A 41 -35.62 35.90 53.18
N ARG A 42 -34.34 35.85 53.62
CA ARG A 42 -33.86 36.59 54.82
C ARG A 42 -32.37 36.32 55.16
N ARG A 43 -31.68 37.41 55.53
CA ARG A 43 -30.61 37.54 56.56
C ARG A 43 -29.63 36.37 56.77
N GLY A 44 -28.35 36.60 56.44
CA GLY A 44 -27.21 35.77 56.89
C GLY A 44 -25.88 36.48 56.61
N THR A 45 -25.23 37.00 57.65
CA THR A 45 -23.99 37.80 57.59
C THR A 45 -22.74 37.02 57.18
N LEU A 46 -21.89 37.60 56.30
CA LEU A 46 -20.45 37.82 56.57
C LEU A 46 -19.80 38.72 55.49
N THR A 47 -18.52 39.06 55.65
CA THR A 47 -17.92 40.31 55.14
C THR A 47 -16.82 40.17 54.08
N TRP A 48 -16.86 41.06 53.08
CA TRP A 48 -15.73 41.73 52.37
C TRP A 48 -14.42 40.93 52.15
N ARG A 49 -14.13 40.48 50.92
CA ARG A 49 -13.39 41.20 49.83
C ARG A 49 -11.84 41.04 49.93
N PRO A 50 -11.04 41.31 48.86
CA PRO A 50 -11.39 41.73 47.49
C PRO A 50 -10.80 40.85 46.36
N HIS A 51 -11.31 40.97 45.12
CA HIS A 51 -10.54 41.49 43.97
C HIS A 51 -11.44 41.72 42.74
N SER A 52 -10.90 42.39 41.72
CA SER A 52 -11.60 42.94 40.55
C SER A 52 -11.61 42.00 39.33
N PRO A 53 -12.72 41.90 38.56
CA PRO A 53 -12.73 41.18 37.30
C PRO A 53 -12.01 41.96 36.19
N GLN A 54 -11.07 41.29 35.50
CA GLN A 54 -10.55 41.67 34.19
C GLN A 54 -11.47 41.12 33.08
N PRO A 55 -11.45 41.65 31.84
CA PRO A 55 -12.42 41.30 30.81
C PRO A 55 -12.21 39.89 30.24
N THR A 56 -13.30 39.15 30.07
CA THR A 56 -13.30 37.83 29.40
C THR A 56 -13.19 38.00 27.87
N PRO A 57 -12.34 37.23 27.18
CA PRO A 57 -12.31 37.21 25.72
C PRO A 57 -13.62 36.63 25.13
N PRO A 58 -13.94 36.92 23.86
CA PRO A 58 -15.15 36.41 23.21
C PRO A 58 -15.12 34.88 23.08
N VAL A 59 -16.29 34.26 23.18
CA VAL A 59 -16.46 32.81 23.05
C VAL A 59 -16.09 32.36 21.63
N ALA A 60 -15.13 31.45 21.52
CA ALA A 60 -14.82 30.79 20.26
C ALA A 60 -16.00 29.90 19.83
N ILE A 61 -16.60 30.21 18.67
CA ILE A 61 -17.63 29.35 18.07
C ILE A 61 -16.95 28.11 17.51
N ASN A 62 -17.46 26.92 17.84
CA ASN A 62 -16.82 25.63 17.55
C ASN A 62 -16.74 25.32 16.04
N TYR A 63 -15.66 25.73 15.39
CA TYR A 63 -15.29 25.28 14.04
C TYR A 63 -15.01 23.76 13.99
N TYR A 64 -14.42 23.21 15.07
CA TYR A 64 -13.99 21.80 15.13
C TYR A 64 -15.15 20.80 14.98
N THR A 65 -16.35 21.09 15.53
CA THR A 65 -17.49 20.16 15.47
C THR A 65 -18.10 20.01 14.08
N TYR A 66 -17.99 21.02 13.22
CA TYR A 66 -18.53 20.96 11.85
C TYR A 66 -17.60 20.19 10.90
N ILE A 67 -16.29 20.32 11.11
CA ILE A 67 -15.26 19.61 10.34
C ILE A 67 -15.35 18.10 10.61
N ASP A 68 -15.42 17.68 11.87
CA ASP A 68 -15.50 16.27 12.26
C ASP A 68 -16.70 15.54 11.61
N GLN A 69 -17.88 16.17 11.56
CA GLN A 69 -19.06 15.61 10.88
C GLN A 69 -18.85 15.40 9.37
N LYS A 70 -18.25 16.36 8.66
CA LYS A 70 -17.99 16.26 7.21
C LYS A 70 -17.05 15.09 6.88
N TYR A 71 -15.95 14.94 7.64
CA TYR A 71 -14.98 13.88 7.40
C TYR A 71 -15.49 12.49 7.84
N ARG A 72 -16.18 12.38 8.98
CA ARG A 72 -16.81 11.11 9.39
C ARG A 72 -17.80 10.58 8.35
N PHE A 73 -18.66 11.44 7.80
CA PHE A 73 -19.65 11.01 6.79
C PHE A 73 -18.98 10.47 5.52
N LYS A 74 -17.89 11.10 5.04
CA LYS A 74 -17.13 10.62 3.88
C LYS A 74 -16.50 9.25 4.12
N LEU A 75 -15.93 9.04 5.30
CA LEU A 75 -15.33 7.75 5.66
C LEU A 75 -16.38 6.64 5.81
N LEU A 76 -17.54 6.96 6.41
CA LEU A 76 -18.71 6.06 6.50
C LEU A 76 -19.26 5.65 5.13
N MET A 77 -19.30 6.57 4.16
CA MET A 77 -19.71 6.24 2.79
C MET A 77 -18.69 5.33 2.11
N LYS A 78 -17.38 5.58 2.31
CA LYS A 78 -16.32 4.71 1.78
C LYS A 78 -16.48 3.27 2.30
N THR A 79 -16.65 3.08 3.62
CA THR A 79 -16.81 1.75 4.21
C THR A 79 -18.12 1.08 3.81
N LYS A 80 -19.24 1.83 3.71
CA LYS A 80 -20.53 1.29 3.22
C LYS A 80 -20.41 0.70 1.82
N ILE A 81 -19.75 1.40 0.89
CA ILE A 81 -19.51 0.92 -0.48
C ILE A 81 -18.59 -0.31 -0.48
N GLN A 82 -17.57 -0.36 0.36
CA GLN A 82 -16.70 -1.54 0.49
C GLN A 82 -17.45 -2.78 1.00
N THR A 83 -18.21 -2.65 2.09
CA THR A 83 -19.04 -3.74 2.63
C THR A 83 -20.01 -4.29 1.58
N LEU A 84 -20.70 -3.40 0.87
CA LEU A 84 -21.65 -3.75 -0.17
C LEU A 84 -20.97 -4.43 -1.38
N LEU A 85 -19.78 -3.97 -1.80
CA LEU A 85 -18.99 -4.66 -2.84
C LEU A 85 -18.59 -6.07 -2.39
N THR A 86 -18.11 -6.24 -1.17
CA THR A 86 -17.75 -7.56 -0.61
C THR A 86 -18.95 -8.50 -0.57
N GLN A 87 -20.13 -8.04 -0.12
CA GLN A 87 -21.37 -8.82 -0.13
C GLN A 87 -21.77 -9.20 -1.56
N LEU A 88 -21.79 -8.25 -2.50
CA LEU A 88 -22.21 -8.49 -3.88
C LEU A 88 -21.24 -9.38 -4.68
N ASN A 89 -19.99 -9.55 -4.25
CA ASN A 89 -19.00 -10.44 -4.87
C ASN A 89 -19.13 -11.91 -4.41
N GLN A 90 -19.87 -12.21 -3.34
CA GLN A 90 -19.98 -13.57 -2.77
C GLN A 90 -20.52 -14.58 -3.79
N GLY A 91 -19.75 -15.62 -4.13
CA GLY A 91 -20.15 -16.63 -5.13
C GLY A 91 -20.14 -16.14 -6.59
N LEU A 92 -19.48 -15.00 -6.90
CA LEU A 92 -19.18 -14.60 -8.28
C LEU A 92 -17.71 -14.91 -8.62
N VAL A 93 -17.50 -15.99 -9.38
CA VAL A 93 -16.16 -16.38 -9.86
C VAL A 93 -15.70 -15.42 -10.96
N SER A 94 -14.60 -14.71 -10.71
CA SER A 94 -13.89 -13.86 -11.70
C SER A 94 -14.76 -12.77 -12.34
N ARG A 95 -15.62 -12.12 -11.55
CA ARG A 95 -16.46 -10.97 -11.99
C ARG A 95 -16.32 -9.70 -11.16
N GLU A 96 -15.44 -9.67 -10.16
CA GLU A 96 -15.25 -8.51 -9.26
C GLU A 96 -15.02 -7.20 -10.00
N GLN A 97 -14.10 -7.14 -10.96
CA GLN A 97 -13.81 -5.93 -11.75
C GLN A 97 -15.05 -5.46 -12.54
N VAL A 98 -15.84 -6.39 -13.09
CA VAL A 98 -17.10 -6.09 -13.79
C VAL A 98 -18.13 -5.48 -12.83
N LEU A 99 -18.18 -5.99 -11.60
CA LEU A 99 -19.10 -5.53 -10.57
C LEU A 99 -18.68 -4.18 -9.96
N LYS A 100 -17.37 -3.98 -9.71
CA LYS A 100 -16.77 -2.68 -9.37
C LYS A 100 -17.14 -1.61 -10.40
N MET A 101 -16.84 -1.85 -11.68
CA MET A 101 -17.15 -0.89 -12.75
C MET A 101 -18.66 -0.67 -12.95
N GLY A 102 -19.48 -1.72 -12.79
CA GLY A 102 -20.94 -1.59 -12.83
C GLY A 102 -21.53 -0.78 -11.68
N LEU A 103 -21.04 -0.96 -10.45
CA LEU A 103 -21.46 -0.15 -9.32
C LEU A 103 -20.96 1.30 -9.43
N LEU A 104 -19.72 1.54 -9.90
CA LEU A 104 -19.23 2.89 -10.19
C LEU A 104 -20.07 3.60 -11.28
N THR A 105 -20.53 2.85 -12.28
CA THR A 105 -21.44 3.37 -13.32
C THR A 105 -22.82 3.72 -12.73
N LEU A 106 -23.36 2.91 -11.82
CA LEU A 106 -24.59 3.20 -11.08
C LEU A 106 -24.44 4.47 -10.22
N LEU A 107 -23.35 4.59 -9.47
CA LEU A 107 -23.09 5.74 -8.60
C LEU A 107 -22.88 7.05 -9.39
N SER A 108 -22.26 6.98 -10.57
CA SER A 108 -22.06 8.14 -11.44
C SER A 108 -23.31 8.56 -12.23
N GLY A 109 -24.32 7.70 -12.34
CA GLY A 109 -25.54 7.97 -13.12
C GLY A 109 -25.32 7.83 -14.63
N GLU A 110 -24.41 6.92 -15.01
CA GLU A 110 -23.98 6.67 -16.39
C GLU A 110 -24.52 5.32 -16.90
N ASN A 111 -24.08 4.88 -18.09
CA ASN A 111 -24.54 3.63 -18.69
C ASN A 111 -23.34 2.74 -19.08
N LEU A 112 -23.48 1.43 -18.82
CA LEU A 112 -22.46 0.38 -19.04
C LEU A 112 -22.95 -0.59 -20.12
N VAL A 113 -22.03 -1.08 -20.95
CA VAL A 113 -22.30 -2.22 -21.84
C VAL A 113 -21.31 -3.37 -21.57
N LEU A 114 -21.87 -4.57 -21.42
CA LEU A 114 -21.17 -5.83 -21.20
C LEU A 114 -21.13 -6.64 -22.51
N VAL A 115 -19.94 -6.75 -23.11
CA VAL A 115 -19.73 -7.50 -24.36
C VAL A 115 -19.01 -8.81 -24.04
N GLY A 116 -19.40 -9.91 -24.67
CA GLY A 116 -18.75 -11.21 -24.50
C GLY A 116 -19.73 -12.36 -24.71
N PRO A 117 -19.26 -13.63 -24.73
CA PRO A 117 -20.10 -14.78 -25.11
C PRO A 117 -21.30 -15.03 -24.17
N PRO A 118 -22.30 -15.83 -24.60
CA PRO A 118 -23.44 -16.20 -23.76
C PRO A 118 -23.01 -17.10 -22.59
N GLY A 119 -23.78 -17.06 -21.50
CA GLY A 119 -23.49 -17.86 -20.29
C GLY A 119 -22.44 -17.27 -19.34
N THR A 120 -21.75 -16.17 -19.68
CA THR A 120 -20.67 -15.60 -18.86
C THR A 120 -21.10 -14.85 -17.58
N GLY A 121 -22.40 -14.86 -17.24
CA GLY A 121 -22.94 -14.26 -16.01
C GLY A 121 -23.40 -12.79 -16.11
N LYS A 122 -23.47 -12.21 -17.32
CA LYS A 122 -23.80 -10.80 -17.56
C LYS A 122 -25.08 -10.32 -16.82
N SER A 123 -26.17 -11.07 -16.93
CA SER A 123 -27.45 -10.77 -16.26
C SER A 123 -27.39 -10.93 -14.74
N LEU A 124 -26.63 -11.89 -14.22
CA LEU A 124 -26.44 -12.07 -12.77
C LEU A 124 -25.72 -10.87 -12.13
N VAL A 125 -24.71 -10.32 -12.81
CA VAL A 125 -24.03 -9.09 -12.36
C VAL A 125 -25.00 -7.91 -12.35
N ALA A 126 -25.83 -7.74 -13.39
CA ALA A 126 -26.82 -6.67 -13.43
C ALA A 126 -27.88 -6.78 -12.32
N ARG A 127 -28.42 -7.98 -12.07
CA ARG A 127 -29.36 -8.25 -10.97
C ARG A 127 -28.74 -7.99 -9.59
N ARG A 128 -27.47 -8.35 -9.39
CA ARG A 128 -26.74 -8.09 -8.13
C ARG A 128 -26.52 -6.59 -7.91
N ILE A 129 -26.14 -5.84 -8.94
CA ILE A 129 -26.04 -4.38 -8.86
C ILE A 129 -27.42 -3.75 -8.62
N ALA A 130 -28.50 -4.29 -9.18
CA ALA A 130 -29.86 -3.80 -8.89
C ALA A 130 -30.25 -4.01 -7.42
N LYS A 131 -29.93 -5.18 -6.83
CA LYS A 131 -30.09 -5.44 -5.39
C LYS A 131 -29.27 -4.52 -4.47
N SER A 132 -28.35 -3.69 -4.99
CA SER A 132 -27.60 -2.71 -4.19
C SER A 132 -28.41 -1.48 -3.75
N LEU A 133 -29.51 -1.19 -4.44
CA LEU A 133 -30.37 -0.05 -4.16
C LEU A 133 -31.33 -0.37 -3.01
N ALA A 134 -31.55 0.60 -2.13
CA ALA A 134 -32.61 0.50 -1.13
C ALA A 134 -33.98 0.80 -1.79
N ASP A 135 -34.98 -0.02 -1.45
CA ASP A 135 -36.39 0.23 -1.79
C ASP A 135 -36.87 1.51 -1.10
N ASP A 136 -37.44 2.45 -1.86
CA ASP A 136 -38.02 3.67 -1.28
C ASP A 136 -39.34 3.33 -0.59
N ALA A 137 -39.33 3.28 0.76
CA ALA A 137 -40.51 3.04 1.59
C ALA A 137 -41.67 4.04 1.37
N ALA A 138 -41.45 5.13 0.64
CA ALA A 138 -42.46 6.09 0.21
C ALA A 138 -43.21 5.70 -1.08
N GLN A 139 -42.73 4.71 -1.85
CA GLN A 139 -43.38 4.17 -3.06
C GLN A 139 -43.40 2.63 -3.05
N ALA A 140 -44.07 2.06 -2.04
CA ALA A 140 -44.17 0.61 -1.79
C ALA A 140 -45.00 -0.21 -2.83
N SER A 141 -44.88 0.10 -4.13
CA SER A 141 -45.65 -0.56 -5.20
C SER A 141 -44.99 -0.54 -6.59
N LYS A 142 -43.67 -0.31 -6.72
CA LYS A 142 -42.98 -0.31 -8.03
C LYS A 142 -41.72 -1.16 -8.01
N ALA A 143 -41.49 -1.87 -9.12
CA ALA A 143 -40.25 -2.58 -9.36
C ALA A 143 -39.17 -1.57 -9.77
N ASP A 144 -38.15 -1.39 -8.94
CA ASP A 144 -37.04 -0.47 -9.23
C ASP A 144 -36.07 -1.01 -10.30
N TYR A 145 -36.22 -2.27 -10.70
CA TYR A 145 -35.44 -2.98 -11.71
C TYR A 145 -36.31 -3.50 -12.85
N PHE A 146 -35.90 -3.24 -14.09
CA PHE A 146 -36.49 -3.80 -15.32
C PHE A 146 -35.46 -4.72 -16.01
N GLU A 147 -35.89 -5.89 -16.49
CA GLU A 147 -35.06 -6.82 -17.25
C GLU A 147 -35.81 -7.32 -18.49
N TYR A 148 -35.18 -7.19 -19.66
CA TYR A 148 -35.77 -7.64 -20.93
C TYR A 148 -34.69 -8.07 -21.94
N LEU A 149 -34.98 -9.11 -22.73
CA LEU A 149 -34.11 -9.63 -23.79
C LEU A 149 -34.58 -9.09 -25.15
N LEU A 150 -33.72 -8.33 -25.83
CA LEU A 150 -34.08 -7.68 -27.09
C LEU A 150 -33.93 -8.63 -28.28
N THR A 151 -34.93 -8.57 -29.16
CA THR A 151 -34.95 -9.32 -30.42
C THR A 151 -35.28 -8.39 -31.59
N LYS A 152 -35.01 -8.84 -32.81
CA LYS A 152 -35.37 -8.10 -34.05
C LYS A 152 -36.88 -7.91 -34.24
N PHE A 153 -37.70 -8.62 -33.46
CA PHE A 153 -39.16 -8.54 -33.47
C PHE A 153 -39.74 -7.84 -32.23
N SER A 154 -38.90 -7.50 -31.24
CA SER A 154 -39.35 -6.83 -30.01
C SER A 154 -39.97 -5.48 -30.35
N THR A 155 -41.10 -5.21 -29.71
CA THR A 155 -41.94 -4.05 -29.97
C THR A 155 -41.72 -2.94 -28.92
N PRO A 156 -42.01 -1.67 -29.24
CA PRO A 156 -42.00 -0.60 -28.26
C PRO A 156 -42.97 -0.81 -27.08
N GLU A 157 -43.99 -1.66 -27.24
CA GLU A 157 -45.03 -1.89 -26.23
C GLU A 157 -44.57 -2.85 -25.12
N GLU A 158 -43.62 -3.73 -25.41
CA GLU A 158 -43.01 -4.62 -24.41
C GLU A 158 -41.99 -3.91 -23.50
N ILE A 159 -41.44 -2.78 -23.95
CA ILE A 159 -40.32 -2.08 -23.28
C ILE A 159 -40.77 -0.76 -22.64
N PHE A 160 -41.66 -0.02 -23.31
CA PHE A 160 -42.22 1.25 -22.81
C PHE A 160 -43.67 1.11 -22.32
N GLY A 161 -44.24 -0.08 -22.41
CA GLY A 161 -45.57 -0.43 -21.94
C GLY A 161 -46.67 -0.30 -23.01
N PRO A 162 -47.79 -1.02 -22.84
CA PRO A 162 -48.86 -1.11 -23.83
C PRO A 162 -49.64 0.20 -23.99
N LEU A 163 -50.26 0.38 -25.16
CA LEU A 163 -51.15 1.52 -25.41
C LEU A 163 -52.40 1.45 -24.51
N SER A 164 -52.74 2.59 -23.89
CA SER A 164 -53.90 2.72 -23.03
C SER A 164 -55.17 2.79 -23.87
N ILE A 165 -55.93 1.69 -23.91
CA ILE A 165 -57.21 1.59 -24.63
C ILE A 165 -58.22 2.65 -24.15
N SER A 166 -58.16 3.06 -22.88
CA SER A 166 -59.01 4.13 -22.34
C SER A 166 -58.59 5.53 -22.80
N ALA A 167 -57.29 5.81 -22.94
CA ALA A 167 -56.81 7.07 -23.51
C ALA A 167 -57.04 7.14 -25.03
N LEU A 168 -56.84 6.02 -25.74
CA LEU A 168 -57.06 5.93 -27.19
C LEU A 168 -58.53 6.15 -27.56
N LYS A 169 -59.48 5.73 -26.71
CA LYS A 169 -60.92 6.04 -26.83
C LYS A 169 -61.27 7.54 -26.62
N ALA A 170 -60.30 8.36 -26.23
CA ALA A 170 -60.42 9.80 -26.06
C ALA A 170 -59.42 10.56 -26.96
N ASP A 171 -59.03 9.94 -28.09
CA ASP A 171 -58.07 10.44 -29.08
C ASP A 171 -56.67 10.79 -28.52
N GLN A 172 -56.31 10.25 -27.35
CA GLN A 172 -55.02 10.48 -26.70
C GLN A 172 -54.10 9.26 -26.86
N PHE A 173 -53.08 9.40 -27.70
CA PHE A 173 -52.06 8.37 -27.92
C PHE A 173 -51.09 8.29 -26.72
N LYS A 174 -51.46 7.51 -25.70
CA LYS A 174 -50.71 7.36 -24.44
C LYS A 174 -50.48 5.89 -24.08
N ARG A 175 -49.27 5.56 -23.64
CA ARG A 175 -48.88 4.24 -23.10
C ARG A 175 -49.01 4.20 -21.58
N ASN A 176 -49.34 3.03 -21.04
CA ASN A 176 -49.18 2.74 -19.62
C ASN A 176 -47.73 2.30 -19.35
N THR A 177 -46.91 3.20 -18.83
CA THR A 177 -45.47 2.95 -18.60
C THR A 177 -45.19 2.29 -17.24
N GLU A 178 -46.20 1.98 -16.43
CA GLU A 178 -46.01 1.49 -15.05
C GLU A 178 -45.43 0.07 -15.01
N GLY A 179 -44.29 -0.11 -14.34
CA GLY A 179 -43.52 -1.36 -14.33
C GLY A 179 -42.60 -1.53 -15.55
N TYR A 180 -42.60 -0.57 -16.47
CA TYR A 180 -41.77 -0.55 -17.68
C TYR A 180 -40.62 0.45 -17.57
N LEU A 181 -39.68 0.40 -18.53
CA LEU A 181 -38.44 1.18 -18.57
C LEU A 181 -38.60 2.69 -18.25
N PRO A 182 -39.67 3.41 -18.64
CA PRO A 182 -39.84 4.82 -18.29
C PRO A 182 -40.17 5.11 -16.81
N THR A 183 -40.22 4.10 -15.93
CA THR A 183 -40.57 4.25 -14.50
C THR A 183 -39.58 3.65 -13.51
N VAL A 184 -38.58 2.88 -13.96
CA VAL A 184 -37.63 2.17 -13.07
C VAL A 184 -36.37 2.97 -12.77
N ARG A 185 -35.70 2.67 -11.65
CA ARG A 185 -34.41 3.27 -11.26
C ARG A 185 -33.22 2.59 -11.92
N MET A 186 -33.30 1.30 -12.25
CA MET A 186 -32.27 0.55 -12.96
C MET A 186 -32.87 -0.36 -14.03
N ALA A 187 -32.14 -0.57 -15.13
CA ALA A 187 -32.56 -1.49 -16.18
C ALA A 187 -31.41 -2.35 -16.71
N PHE A 188 -31.73 -3.61 -17.03
CA PHE A 188 -30.90 -4.53 -17.80
C PHE A 188 -31.56 -4.82 -19.15
N LEU A 189 -30.81 -4.62 -20.23
CA LEU A 189 -31.24 -4.92 -21.60
C LEU A 189 -30.22 -5.84 -22.28
N ASP A 190 -30.56 -7.11 -22.45
CA ASP A 190 -29.70 -8.09 -23.13
C ASP A 190 -29.93 -8.06 -24.65
N GLU A 191 -28.89 -8.43 -25.40
CA GLU A 191 -28.78 -8.34 -26.87
C GLU A 191 -29.16 -6.95 -27.45
N ILE A 192 -28.66 -5.88 -26.82
CA ILE A 192 -29.01 -4.48 -27.10
C ILE A 192 -28.92 -4.07 -28.59
N PHE A 193 -27.95 -4.60 -29.34
CA PHE A 193 -27.74 -4.27 -30.76
C PHE A 193 -28.69 -5.00 -31.71
N LYS A 194 -29.60 -5.84 -31.19
CA LYS A 194 -30.59 -6.60 -31.97
C LYS A 194 -31.99 -5.96 -31.93
N ALA A 195 -32.13 -4.81 -31.27
CA ALA A 195 -33.37 -4.02 -31.19
C ALA A 195 -33.77 -3.34 -32.50
N SER A 196 -35.05 -2.99 -32.65
CA SER A 196 -35.57 -2.25 -33.81
C SER A 196 -35.33 -0.73 -33.69
N SER A 197 -35.20 -0.01 -34.81
CA SER A 197 -34.96 1.44 -34.87
C SER A 197 -35.94 2.27 -34.03
N SER A 198 -37.20 1.85 -33.92
CA SER A 198 -38.22 2.48 -33.08
C SER A 198 -37.89 2.40 -31.58
N ILE A 199 -37.26 1.31 -31.14
CA ILE A 199 -36.75 1.14 -29.77
C ILE A 199 -35.46 1.94 -29.60
N LEU A 200 -34.51 1.81 -30.55
CA LEU A 200 -33.23 2.51 -30.53
C LEU A 200 -33.44 4.02 -30.33
N ASN A 201 -34.25 4.66 -31.18
CA ASN A 201 -34.52 6.10 -31.11
C ASN A 201 -35.15 6.56 -29.78
N ALA A 202 -36.03 5.76 -29.17
CA ALA A 202 -36.57 6.06 -27.84
C ALA A 202 -35.52 5.88 -26.72
N LEU A 203 -34.66 4.86 -26.82
CA LEU A 203 -33.50 4.70 -25.92
C LEU A 203 -32.50 5.86 -26.09
N LEU A 204 -32.32 6.40 -27.31
CA LEU A 204 -31.40 7.51 -27.56
C LEU A 204 -31.74 8.76 -26.73
N THR A 205 -33.04 9.04 -26.51
CA THR A 205 -33.52 10.13 -25.65
C THR A 205 -33.42 9.77 -24.16
N ILE A 206 -33.88 8.57 -23.76
CA ILE A 206 -33.85 8.14 -22.35
C ILE A 206 -32.41 8.14 -21.80
N LEU A 207 -31.44 7.60 -22.54
CA LEU A 207 -30.03 7.49 -22.13
C LEU A 207 -29.29 8.84 -22.13
N ASN A 208 -29.85 9.89 -22.73
CA ASN A 208 -29.19 11.20 -22.88
C ASN A 208 -29.84 12.29 -22.01
N GLU A 209 -31.17 12.37 -22.02
CA GLU A 209 -31.96 13.43 -21.38
C GLU A 209 -32.73 12.93 -20.16
N ARG A 210 -32.77 11.61 -19.91
CA ARG A 210 -33.61 10.96 -18.88
C ARG A 210 -35.09 11.34 -19.06
N VAL A 211 -35.54 11.45 -20.31
CA VAL A 211 -36.91 11.79 -20.74
C VAL A 211 -37.43 10.73 -21.72
N TYR A 212 -38.73 10.42 -21.62
CA TYR A 212 -39.48 9.60 -22.56
C TYR A 212 -40.68 10.38 -23.13
N HIS A 213 -40.89 10.32 -24.44
CA HIS A 213 -42.04 10.96 -25.09
C HIS A 213 -43.24 10.01 -25.13
N ASN A 214 -44.11 10.13 -24.12
CA ASN A 214 -45.35 9.37 -24.03
C ASN A 214 -46.44 10.08 -24.86
N GLY A 215 -46.36 9.91 -26.18
CA GLY A 215 -47.16 10.67 -27.13
C GLY A 215 -46.79 12.15 -27.11
N ALA A 216 -47.78 13.02 -26.87
CA ALA A 216 -47.57 14.46 -26.75
C ALA A 216 -46.95 14.90 -25.39
N GLN A 217 -46.82 14.01 -24.41
CA GLN A 217 -46.34 14.35 -23.06
C GLN A 217 -44.89 13.87 -22.85
N ALA A 218 -43.99 14.79 -22.49
CA ALA A 218 -42.64 14.46 -22.04
C ALA A 218 -42.69 13.99 -20.57
N GLN A 219 -42.28 12.75 -20.33
CA GLN A 219 -42.23 12.10 -19.02
C GLN A 219 -40.77 11.99 -18.57
N LYS A 220 -40.43 12.55 -17.40
CA LYS A 220 -39.11 12.36 -16.80
C LYS A 220 -38.98 10.91 -16.29
N VAL A 221 -37.86 10.26 -16.60
CA VAL A 221 -37.55 8.89 -16.24
C VAL A 221 -36.60 8.89 -15.02
N PRO A 222 -36.87 8.11 -13.95
CA PRO A 222 -36.03 8.07 -12.74
C PRO A 222 -34.80 7.16 -12.85
N LEU A 223 -34.48 6.71 -14.07
CA LEU A 223 -33.40 5.77 -14.37
C LEU A 223 -32.03 6.35 -14.00
N GLN A 224 -31.42 5.81 -12.96
CA GLN A 224 -30.05 6.12 -12.52
C GLN A 224 -29.04 5.58 -13.54
N ALA A 225 -29.07 4.29 -13.85
CA ALA A 225 -28.16 3.65 -14.79
C ALA A 225 -28.85 2.53 -15.60
N LEU A 226 -28.34 2.31 -16.81
CA LEU A 226 -28.70 1.17 -17.65
C LEU A 226 -27.46 0.31 -17.89
N ILE A 227 -27.59 -0.99 -17.63
CA ILE A 227 -26.58 -1.99 -18.01
C ILE A 227 -27.13 -2.71 -19.25
N ALA A 228 -26.45 -2.55 -20.38
CA ALA A 228 -26.73 -3.32 -21.57
C ALA A 228 -25.82 -4.56 -21.64
N ALA A 229 -26.26 -5.59 -22.33
CA ALA A 229 -25.43 -6.73 -22.71
C ALA A 229 -25.62 -7.05 -24.20
N SER A 230 -24.61 -7.68 -24.79
CA SER A 230 -24.68 -8.28 -26.13
C SER A 230 -23.59 -9.35 -26.28
N ASN A 231 -23.82 -10.30 -27.18
CA ASN A 231 -22.82 -11.29 -27.57
C ASN A 231 -21.95 -10.83 -28.76
N GLU A 232 -22.40 -9.80 -29.47
CA GLU A 232 -21.76 -9.20 -30.65
C GLU A 232 -21.51 -7.69 -30.44
N LEU A 233 -20.63 -7.09 -31.26
CA LEU A 233 -20.48 -5.65 -31.39
C LEU A 233 -21.52 -5.06 -32.37
N PRO A 234 -21.81 -3.75 -32.33
CA PRO A 234 -22.69 -3.14 -33.32
C PRO A 234 -22.07 -3.24 -34.72
N ASN A 235 -22.87 -3.65 -35.70
CA ASN A 235 -22.54 -3.48 -37.12
C ASN A 235 -22.46 -1.98 -37.48
N ASP A 236 -21.91 -1.65 -38.66
CA ASP A 236 -21.70 -0.27 -39.17
C ASP A 236 -23.00 0.53 -39.49
N GLN A 237 -24.09 0.29 -38.76
CA GLN A 237 -25.33 1.06 -38.81
C GLN A 237 -25.20 2.29 -37.89
N GLU A 238 -25.36 3.49 -38.45
CA GLU A 238 -25.20 4.76 -37.72
C GLU A 238 -26.05 4.84 -36.44
N GLU A 239 -27.28 4.29 -36.44
CA GLU A 239 -28.14 4.23 -35.25
C GLU A 239 -27.52 3.42 -34.10
N LEU A 240 -26.85 2.30 -34.42
CA LEU A 240 -26.20 1.43 -33.43
C LEU A 240 -24.90 2.05 -32.93
N SER A 241 -24.11 2.67 -33.81
CA SER A 241 -22.91 3.44 -33.41
C SER A 241 -23.27 4.63 -32.51
N ALA A 242 -24.36 5.34 -32.82
CA ALA A 242 -24.89 6.43 -32.01
C ALA A 242 -25.46 5.95 -30.66
N LEU A 243 -26.04 4.75 -30.59
CA LEU A 243 -26.37 4.13 -29.31
C LEU A 243 -25.10 3.77 -28.52
N TYR A 244 -24.08 3.21 -29.19
CA TYR A 244 -22.86 2.74 -28.55
C TYR A 244 -22.06 3.86 -27.85
N ASP A 245 -22.00 5.08 -28.41
CA ASP A 245 -21.42 6.26 -27.71
C ASP A 245 -22.26 6.74 -26.49
N ARG A 246 -23.49 6.24 -26.29
CA ARG A 246 -24.28 6.52 -25.06
C ARG A 246 -23.90 5.61 -23.89
N PHE A 247 -23.11 4.56 -24.13
CA PHE A 247 -22.48 3.74 -23.09
C PHE A 247 -21.05 4.24 -22.85
N LEU A 248 -20.83 4.85 -21.67
CA LEU A 248 -19.55 5.43 -21.28
C LEU A 248 -18.52 4.34 -20.99
N VAL A 249 -18.92 3.36 -20.19
CA VAL A 249 -18.07 2.26 -19.75
C VAL A 249 -18.37 1.04 -20.61
N ARG A 250 -17.32 0.39 -21.11
CA ARG A 250 -17.38 -0.86 -21.87
C ARG A 250 -16.50 -1.90 -21.19
N VAL A 251 -17.08 -3.05 -20.86
CA VAL A 251 -16.33 -4.15 -20.23
C VAL A 251 -16.53 -5.42 -21.05
N PHE A 252 -15.41 -6.04 -21.43
CA PHE A 252 -15.41 -7.36 -22.05
C PHE A 252 -15.45 -8.45 -20.98
N VAL A 253 -16.32 -9.45 -21.14
CA VAL A 253 -16.59 -10.50 -20.14
C VAL A 253 -16.46 -11.87 -20.78
N ASP A 254 -15.23 -12.42 -20.75
CA ASP A 254 -14.90 -13.75 -21.26
C ASP A 254 -15.23 -14.87 -20.23
N TYR A 255 -15.08 -16.13 -20.64
CA TYR A 255 -15.20 -17.30 -19.77
C TYR A 255 -14.21 -17.31 -18.60
N VAL A 256 -14.50 -18.10 -17.57
CA VAL A 256 -13.61 -18.27 -16.41
C VAL A 256 -12.40 -19.12 -16.82
N GLY A 257 -11.19 -18.65 -16.46
CA GLY A 257 -9.95 -19.33 -16.80
C GLY A 257 -9.78 -20.69 -16.10
N LEU A 258 -8.99 -21.59 -16.68
CA LEU A 258 -8.82 -22.98 -16.22
C LEU A 258 -8.43 -23.09 -14.74
N SER A 259 -7.64 -22.15 -14.22
CA SER A 259 -7.20 -22.09 -12.81
C SER A 259 -8.33 -21.74 -11.82
N GLN A 260 -9.43 -21.17 -12.30
CA GLN A 260 -10.56 -20.68 -11.51
C GLN A 260 -11.83 -21.54 -11.69
N LEU A 261 -11.82 -22.48 -12.64
CA LEU A 261 -12.89 -23.48 -12.80
C LEU A 261 -13.27 -24.23 -11.51
N PRO A 262 -12.35 -24.59 -10.57
CA PRO A 262 -12.73 -25.24 -9.31
C PRO A 262 -13.77 -24.46 -8.50
N GLN A 263 -13.75 -23.12 -8.57
CA GLN A 263 -14.67 -22.25 -7.84
C GLN A 263 -16.09 -22.24 -8.46
N LEU A 264 -16.25 -22.65 -9.72
CA LEU A 264 -17.57 -22.78 -10.37
C LEU A 264 -18.35 -24.03 -9.92
N PHE A 265 -17.73 -24.94 -9.17
CA PHE A 265 -18.40 -26.08 -8.55
C PHE A 265 -18.97 -25.73 -7.16
N GLU A 266 -18.65 -24.56 -6.62
CA GLU A 266 -19.27 -24.03 -5.40
C GLU A 266 -20.67 -23.45 -5.73
N PRO A 267 -21.68 -23.66 -4.87
CA PRO A 267 -23.03 -23.18 -5.14
C PRO A 267 -23.09 -21.64 -5.16
N THR A 268 -23.68 -21.06 -6.21
CA THR A 268 -23.91 -19.62 -6.30
C THR A 268 -24.98 -19.18 -5.30
N THR A 269 -24.58 -18.87 -4.07
CA THR A 269 -25.44 -18.33 -3.02
C THR A 269 -26.00 -16.95 -3.41
N GLU A 270 -27.24 -16.66 -3.02
CA GLU A 270 -27.76 -15.29 -3.04
C GLU A 270 -27.07 -14.46 -1.94
N PRO A 271 -26.64 -13.21 -2.20
CA PRO A 271 -26.01 -12.39 -1.17
C PRO A 271 -27.03 -11.95 -0.12
N GLU A 272 -26.76 -12.22 1.16
CA GLU A 272 -27.51 -11.64 2.28
C GLU A 272 -27.11 -10.17 2.47
N LEU A 273 -27.91 -9.27 1.90
CA LEU A 273 -27.70 -7.83 2.00
C LEU A 273 -28.46 -7.27 3.21
N ALA A 274 -27.75 -6.62 4.14
CA ALA A 274 -28.38 -5.95 5.26
C ALA A 274 -29.04 -4.64 4.80
N PRO A 275 -30.28 -4.31 5.23
CA PRO A 275 -30.96 -3.08 4.80
C PRO A 275 -30.22 -1.77 5.12
N ALA A 276 -29.25 -1.78 6.04
CA ALA A 276 -28.40 -0.64 6.36
C ALA A 276 -27.30 -0.38 5.32
N ASP A 277 -26.83 -1.42 4.63
CA ASP A 277 -25.74 -1.35 3.64
C ASP A 277 -26.24 -0.88 2.26
N LEU A 278 -27.55 -1.04 1.98
CA LEU A 278 -28.19 -0.65 0.73
C LEU A 278 -28.13 0.87 0.46
N LEU A 279 -27.97 1.24 -0.81
CA LEU A 279 -27.84 2.62 -1.27
C LEU A 279 -29.21 3.32 -1.39
N SER A 280 -29.47 4.27 -0.50
CA SER A 280 -30.68 5.09 -0.55
C SER A 280 -30.59 6.19 -1.62
N VAL A 281 -31.74 6.77 -2.00
CA VAL A 281 -31.76 7.95 -2.89
C VAL A 281 -31.00 9.14 -2.28
N GLN A 282 -30.96 9.25 -0.95
CA GLN A 282 -30.19 10.28 -0.24
C GLN A 282 -28.67 10.03 -0.35
N ASP A 283 -28.23 8.77 -0.24
CA ASP A 283 -26.82 8.40 -0.44
C ASP A 283 -26.35 8.75 -1.86
N LEU A 284 -27.14 8.39 -2.88
CA LEU A 284 -26.85 8.69 -4.28
C LEU A 284 -26.77 10.20 -4.55
N ALA A 285 -27.74 10.97 -4.05
CA ALA A 285 -27.74 12.43 -4.19
C ALA A 285 -26.54 13.08 -3.48
N GLN A 286 -26.13 12.56 -2.32
CA GLN A 286 -24.97 13.05 -1.59
C GLN A 286 -23.63 12.68 -2.27
N ILE A 287 -23.55 11.52 -2.93
CA ILE A 287 -22.40 11.13 -3.77
C ILE A 287 -22.29 12.06 -4.98
N GLN A 288 -23.39 12.36 -5.67
CA GLN A 288 -23.42 13.31 -6.79
C GLN A 288 -23.00 14.72 -6.34
N TYR A 289 -23.59 15.23 -5.25
CA TYR A 289 -23.19 16.52 -4.66
C TYR A 289 -21.70 16.56 -4.30
N ASN A 290 -21.17 15.48 -3.72
CA ASN A 290 -19.75 15.41 -3.37
C ASN A 290 -18.87 15.41 -4.63
N ALA A 291 -19.25 14.69 -5.68
CA ALA A 291 -18.51 14.62 -6.95
C ALA A 291 -18.45 15.97 -7.68
N ASP A 292 -19.54 16.75 -7.68
CA ASP A 292 -19.54 18.11 -8.25
C ASP A 292 -18.54 19.06 -7.56
N HIS A 293 -18.22 18.79 -6.28
CA HIS A 293 -17.24 19.54 -5.49
C HIS A 293 -15.82 18.93 -5.48
N VAL A 294 -15.56 17.87 -6.25
CA VAL A 294 -14.19 17.32 -6.39
C VAL A 294 -13.38 18.17 -7.36
N HIS A 295 -12.23 18.66 -6.89
CA HIS A 295 -11.28 19.40 -7.71
C HIS A 295 -10.41 18.47 -8.57
N ILE A 296 -9.91 18.99 -9.69
CA ILE A 296 -8.96 18.30 -10.56
C ILE A 296 -7.72 19.19 -10.64
N ALA A 297 -6.57 18.65 -10.28
CA ALA A 297 -5.32 19.39 -10.26
C ALA A 297 -4.86 19.73 -11.70
N PRO A 298 -4.19 20.88 -11.93
CA PRO A 298 -3.73 21.27 -13.27
C PRO A 298 -2.84 20.22 -13.96
N GLU A 299 -2.03 19.48 -13.19
CA GLU A 299 -1.20 18.38 -13.70
C GLU A 299 -2.07 17.25 -14.28
N LEU A 300 -3.19 16.92 -13.63
CA LEU A 300 -4.13 15.90 -14.12
C LEU A 300 -4.95 16.38 -15.33
N ILE A 301 -5.16 17.70 -15.46
CA ILE A 301 -5.76 18.26 -16.68
C ILE A 301 -4.78 18.10 -17.85
N ALA A 302 -3.49 18.36 -17.64
CA ALA A 302 -2.45 18.07 -18.63
C ALA A 302 -2.37 16.56 -18.93
N ALA A 303 -2.44 15.67 -17.92
CA ALA A 303 -2.52 14.22 -18.09
C ALA A 303 -3.63 13.78 -19.05
N VAL A 304 -4.85 14.27 -18.84
CA VAL A 304 -5.99 13.94 -19.70
C VAL A 304 -5.82 14.53 -21.11
N GLN A 305 -5.20 15.71 -21.25
CA GLN A 305 -4.88 16.30 -22.56
C GLN A 305 -3.82 15.49 -23.30
N ASP A 306 -2.73 15.08 -22.63
CA ASP A 306 -1.66 14.24 -23.19
C ASP A 306 -2.21 12.89 -23.66
N ILE A 307 -3.04 12.23 -22.84
CA ILE A 307 -3.72 10.98 -23.17
C ILE A 307 -4.64 11.16 -24.39
N TRP A 308 -5.41 12.24 -24.45
CA TRP A 308 -6.34 12.52 -25.54
C TRP A 308 -5.63 12.83 -26.87
N ALA A 309 -4.57 13.65 -26.83
CA ALA A 309 -3.75 13.97 -27.98
C ALA A 309 -3.00 12.73 -28.50
N ALA A 310 -2.40 11.94 -27.60
CA ALA A 310 -1.76 10.68 -27.96
C ALA A 310 -2.76 9.69 -28.57
N HIS A 311 -4.00 9.62 -28.07
CA HIS A 311 -5.05 8.78 -28.65
C HIS A 311 -5.47 9.25 -30.05
N GLN A 312 -5.65 10.56 -30.24
CA GLN A 312 -6.00 11.12 -31.56
C GLN A 312 -4.90 10.86 -32.61
N GLU A 313 -3.62 10.96 -32.24
CA GLU A 313 -2.53 10.64 -33.18
C GLU A 313 -2.37 9.13 -33.38
N ALA A 314 -2.48 8.31 -32.33
CA ALA A 314 -2.33 6.85 -32.40
C ALA A 314 -3.45 6.14 -33.18
N PHE A 315 -4.63 6.75 -33.32
CA PHE A 315 -5.80 6.19 -34.02
C PHE A 315 -6.26 7.04 -35.22
N LYS A 316 -5.45 8.01 -35.63
CA LYS A 316 -5.67 8.94 -36.76
C LYS A 316 -6.11 8.30 -38.08
N GLU A 317 -5.71 7.04 -38.31
CA GLU A 317 -6.02 6.26 -39.52
C GLU A 317 -7.21 5.29 -39.33
N ASP A 318 -7.57 4.93 -38.10
CA ASP A 318 -8.69 4.01 -37.82
C ASP A 318 -9.97 4.77 -37.47
N ARG A 319 -10.84 4.91 -38.48
CA ARG A 319 -12.14 5.61 -38.36
C ARG A 319 -13.10 5.01 -37.33
N ARG A 320 -12.85 3.79 -36.83
CA ARG A 320 -13.66 3.15 -35.79
C ARG A 320 -13.38 3.75 -34.41
N GLU A 321 -12.18 4.31 -34.19
CA GLU A 321 -11.76 4.92 -32.93
C GLU A 321 -11.92 6.45 -32.97
N SER A 322 -13.16 6.90 -32.77
CA SER A 322 -13.45 8.32 -32.52
C SER A 322 -13.83 8.55 -31.04
N LEU A 323 -13.32 9.66 -30.51
CA LEU A 323 -13.54 10.15 -29.15
C LEU A 323 -14.25 11.51 -29.20
N SER A 324 -15.37 11.64 -28.48
CA SER A 324 -16.20 12.84 -28.47
C SER A 324 -15.98 13.69 -27.22
N ASP A 325 -16.09 15.02 -27.34
CA ASP A 325 -16.06 15.95 -26.19
C ASP A 325 -17.14 15.59 -25.13
N ARG A 326 -18.26 15.04 -25.61
CA ARG A 326 -19.34 14.47 -24.80
C ARG A 326 -18.84 13.32 -23.93
N ARG A 327 -18.05 12.39 -24.50
CA ARG A 327 -17.41 11.32 -23.73
C ARG A 327 -16.39 11.90 -22.77
N LEU A 328 -15.51 12.82 -23.19
CA LEU A 328 -14.53 13.48 -22.31
C LEU A 328 -15.19 14.06 -21.05
N LYS A 329 -16.28 14.82 -21.21
CA LYS A 329 -17.04 15.41 -20.09
C LYS A 329 -17.64 14.33 -19.16
N LYS A 330 -18.19 13.25 -19.71
CA LYS A 330 -18.75 12.13 -18.93
C LYS A 330 -17.67 11.34 -18.20
N THR A 331 -16.53 11.10 -18.83
CA THR A 331 -15.35 10.48 -18.23
C THR A 331 -14.82 11.32 -17.07
N ILE A 332 -14.71 12.65 -17.23
CA ILE A 332 -14.32 13.57 -16.15
C ILE A 332 -15.29 13.50 -14.95
N HIS A 333 -16.59 13.34 -15.20
CA HIS A 333 -17.59 13.11 -14.14
C HIS A 333 -17.37 11.77 -13.42
N LEU A 334 -17.13 10.68 -14.15
CA LEU A 334 -16.83 9.36 -13.56
C LEU A 334 -15.55 9.38 -12.69
N LEU A 335 -14.50 10.08 -13.12
CA LEU A 335 -13.28 10.30 -12.31
C LEU A 335 -13.57 11.03 -10.99
N ARG A 336 -14.43 12.07 -11.01
CA ARG A 336 -14.85 12.78 -9.79
C ARG A 336 -15.67 11.89 -8.85
N VAL A 337 -16.53 11.03 -9.40
CA VAL A 337 -17.31 10.07 -8.60
C VAL A 337 -16.39 9.01 -7.98
N SER A 338 -15.37 8.52 -8.70
CA SER A 338 -14.33 7.64 -8.13
C SER A 338 -13.62 8.30 -6.94
N ALA A 339 -13.19 9.56 -7.10
CA ALA A 339 -12.56 10.31 -6.02
C ALA A 339 -13.49 10.52 -4.81
N ALA A 340 -14.73 10.95 -5.05
CA ALA A 340 -15.72 11.23 -4.00
C ALA A 340 -16.12 9.97 -3.21
N THR A 341 -16.28 8.83 -3.88
CA THR A 341 -16.59 7.53 -3.25
C THR A 341 -15.40 6.93 -2.49
N ASN A 342 -14.17 7.24 -2.92
CA ASN A 342 -12.95 7.01 -2.13
C ASN A 342 -12.75 8.03 -0.97
N GLY A 343 -13.69 8.96 -0.77
CA GLY A 343 -13.64 9.98 0.29
C GLY A 343 -12.74 11.18 0.02
N ARG A 344 -12.10 11.26 -1.16
CA ARG A 344 -11.15 12.33 -1.52
C ARG A 344 -11.87 13.63 -1.92
N GLU A 345 -11.14 14.75 -1.86
CA GLU A 345 -11.62 16.08 -2.34
C GLU A 345 -10.95 16.50 -3.67
N ALA A 346 -10.01 15.69 -4.16
CA ALA A 346 -9.38 15.82 -5.47
C ALA A 346 -9.35 14.46 -6.21
N VAL A 347 -9.47 14.51 -7.54
CA VAL A 347 -9.09 13.41 -8.44
C VAL A 347 -7.59 13.16 -8.32
N ASP A 348 -7.17 11.92 -8.54
CA ASP A 348 -5.80 11.46 -8.37
C ASP A 348 -5.28 10.71 -9.62
N LEU A 349 -3.97 10.50 -9.74
CA LEU A 349 -3.35 9.73 -10.84
C LEU A 349 -3.92 8.30 -10.93
N SER A 350 -4.25 7.67 -9.81
CA SER A 350 -4.87 6.33 -9.81
C SER A 350 -6.22 6.30 -10.53
N ASP A 351 -7.05 7.35 -10.41
CA ASP A 351 -8.37 7.38 -11.07
C ASP A 351 -8.25 7.33 -12.60
N LEU A 352 -7.17 7.85 -13.17
CA LEU A 352 -6.92 7.85 -14.61
C LEU A 352 -6.75 6.43 -15.20
N LEU A 353 -6.57 5.40 -14.37
CA LEU A 353 -6.57 4.01 -14.84
C LEU A 353 -7.98 3.52 -15.24
N LEU A 354 -9.05 4.16 -14.75
CA LEU A 354 -10.44 3.88 -15.16
C LEU A 354 -10.71 4.26 -16.63
N LEU A 355 -9.83 5.07 -17.24
CA LEU A 355 -9.86 5.39 -18.66
C LEU A 355 -9.69 4.14 -19.55
N LYS A 356 -9.08 3.07 -19.02
CA LYS A 356 -8.84 1.80 -19.72
C LYS A 356 -10.12 1.17 -20.29
N ASP A 357 -11.27 1.39 -19.63
CA ASP A 357 -12.57 0.81 -19.98
C ASP A 357 -13.53 1.84 -20.62
N CYS A 358 -13.05 3.06 -20.90
CA CYS A 358 -13.87 4.17 -21.43
C CYS A 358 -13.42 4.66 -22.82
N LEU A 359 -12.12 4.57 -23.14
CA LEU A 359 -11.56 5.21 -24.34
C LEU A 359 -11.74 4.40 -25.63
N TRP A 360 -11.63 3.06 -25.61
CA TRP A 360 -11.72 2.23 -26.82
C TRP A 360 -13.16 2.04 -27.32
N ASN A 361 -13.31 1.91 -28.64
CA ASN A 361 -14.54 1.48 -29.34
C ASN A 361 -14.46 0.03 -29.86
N HIS A 362 -13.26 -0.50 -30.11
CA HIS A 362 -13.04 -1.89 -30.55
C HIS A 362 -12.12 -2.65 -29.58
N PRO A 363 -12.39 -3.93 -29.24
CA PRO A 363 -11.59 -4.68 -28.27
C PRO A 363 -10.12 -4.84 -28.69
N ASP A 364 -9.83 -5.01 -29.98
CA ASP A 364 -8.46 -5.09 -30.52
C ASP A 364 -7.60 -3.87 -30.12
N ASN A 365 -8.24 -2.71 -29.94
CA ASN A 365 -7.59 -1.45 -29.59
C ASN A 365 -7.45 -1.25 -28.07
N ALA A 366 -8.12 -2.06 -27.25
CA ALA A 366 -8.10 -1.94 -25.78
C ALA A 366 -6.69 -2.16 -25.20
N GLU A 367 -5.91 -3.09 -25.74
CA GLU A 367 -4.51 -3.29 -25.32
C GLU A 367 -3.62 -2.08 -25.64
N LYS A 368 -3.78 -1.51 -26.84
CA LYS A 368 -3.04 -0.33 -27.30
C LYS A 368 -3.43 0.93 -26.51
N VAL A 369 -4.71 1.08 -26.15
CA VAL A 369 -5.20 2.12 -25.23
C VAL A 369 -4.63 1.93 -23.83
N ARG A 370 -4.61 0.70 -23.30
CA ARG A 370 -4.01 0.36 -22.00
C ARG A 370 -2.52 0.66 -21.97
N GLU A 371 -1.77 0.34 -23.03
CA GLU A 371 -0.35 0.64 -23.12
C GLU A 371 -0.10 2.16 -23.18
N LEU A 372 -0.86 2.89 -24.00
CA LEU A 372 -0.80 4.35 -24.11
C LEU A 372 -1.02 5.02 -22.74
N LEU A 373 -2.07 4.62 -22.01
CA LEU A 373 -2.35 5.09 -20.65
C LEU A 373 -1.17 4.83 -19.71
N MET A 374 -0.65 3.59 -19.68
CA MET A 374 0.46 3.22 -18.81
C MET A 374 1.76 3.98 -19.15
N ARG A 375 2.02 4.28 -20.43
CA ARG A 375 3.16 5.10 -20.88
C ARG A 375 3.01 6.56 -20.41
N THR A 376 1.85 7.18 -20.59
CA THR A 376 1.64 8.58 -20.17
C THR A 376 1.69 8.74 -18.64
N LEU A 377 1.10 7.80 -17.89
CA LEU A 377 1.17 7.81 -16.43
C LEU A 377 2.60 7.67 -15.91
N GLN A 378 3.41 6.76 -16.49
CA GLN A 378 4.83 6.59 -16.13
C GLN A 378 5.69 7.82 -16.46
N ASN A 379 5.34 8.60 -17.48
CA ASN A 379 6.04 9.84 -17.81
C ASN A 379 5.77 10.96 -16.78
N GLN A 380 4.59 10.95 -16.15
CA GLN A 380 4.17 11.97 -15.19
C GLN A 380 4.41 11.59 -13.72
N SER A 381 4.57 10.30 -13.39
CA SER A 381 4.85 9.79 -12.04
C SER A 381 6.29 10.05 -11.56
N ARG A 382 6.85 11.24 -11.82
CA ARG A 382 8.22 11.61 -11.41
C ARG A 382 8.29 11.82 -9.89
N GLN A 383 9.12 11.00 -9.26
CA GLN A 383 9.48 10.94 -7.84
C GLN A 383 9.25 12.24 -7.04
N VAL A 384 8.27 12.20 -6.13
CA VAL A 384 8.11 13.20 -5.06
C VAL A 384 8.88 12.72 -3.83
N LEU A 385 9.88 13.49 -3.40
CA LEU A 385 10.58 13.24 -2.13
C LEU A 385 9.67 13.59 -0.94
N LEU A 386 9.20 12.56 -0.22
CA LEU A 386 8.40 12.72 0.99
C LEU A 386 9.29 13.09 2.20
N SER A 387 9.57 14.37 2.39
CA SER A 387 10.08 14.91 3.65
C SER A 387 8.92 15.11 4.64
N GLY A 388 8.89 14.34 5.72
CA GLY A 388 7.80 14.37 6.71
C GLY A 388 7.89 15.50 7.75
N GLU A 389 6.71 15.83 8.28
CA GLU A 389 6.42 16.54 9.54
C GLU A 389 6.75 18.04 9.71
N GLY A 390 5.85 18.74 10.41
CA GLY A 390 6.18 19.90 11.24
C GLY A 390 6.18 21.30 10.61
N MET A 391 5.03 21.99 10.64
CA MET A 391 5.05 23.46 10.62
C MET A 391 5.61 24.01 11.94
N VAL A 392 6.81 24.62 11.91
CA VAL A 392 7.13 25.91 12.57
C VAL A 392 8.56 26.36 12.21
N ALA A 393 8.74 27.67 12.01
CA ALA A 393 10.01 28.41 11.96
C ALA A 393 11.06 28.00 10.89
N THR A 394 10.99 28.61 9.70
CA THR A 394 12.19 28.80 8.84
C THR A 394 12.21 30.13 8.07
N ALA A 395 11.56 31.17 8.59
CA ALA A 395 11.54 32.53 8.02
C ALA A 395 12.87 33.31 8.20
N ALA A 396 14.01 32.62 8.33
CA ALA A 396 15.28 33.19 8.81
C ALA A 396 16.54 32.71 8.06
N LEU A 397 16.41 31.92 6.98
CA LEU A 397 17.56 31.33 6.26
C LEU A 397 17.76 31.80 4.81
N SER A 398 16.95 32.73 4.31
CA SER A 398 17.17 33.39 3.02
C SER A 398 18.12 34.60 3.07
N ALA A 399 18.53 35.03 4.26
CA ALA A 399 19.25 36.29 4.49
C ALA A 399 20.76 36.14 4.81
N LEU A 400 21.31 34.92 4.80
CA LEU A 400 22.71 34.62 5.15
C LEU A 400 23.56 34.07 3.99
N ALA A 401 22.97 33.89 2.80
CA ALA A 401 23.63 33.30 1.63
C ALA A 401 24.30 34.34 0.69
N SER A 402 24.46 35.59 1.11
CA SER A 402 24.78 36.72 0.22
C SER A 402 25.92 37.64 0.68
N SER A 403 26.84 37.17 1.53
CA SER A 403 28.02 37.97 1.92
C SER A 403 29.26 37.17 2.40
N SER A 404 29.80 36.27 1.57
CA SER A 404 31.19 35.83 1.69
C SER A 404 31.74 35.33 0.35
N SER A 405 32.69 36.07 -0.23
CA SER A 405 33.39 35.71 -1.45
C SER A 405 34.68 34.92 -1.16
N THR A 406 35.22 34.29 -2.21
CA THR A 406 36.63 33.88 -2.33
C THR A 406 37.19 32.96 -1.23
N HIS A 407 37.27 31.66 -1.52
CA HIS A 407 38.55 31.03 -1.90
C HIS A 407 38.32 29.76 -2.74
N ALA A 408 39.38 29.27 -3.38
CA ALA A 408 39.33 28.37 -4.53
C ALA A 408 38.63 27.01 -4.27
N SER A 409 37.66 26.67 -5.13
CA SER A 409 37.27 25.29 -5.43
C SER A 409 37.73 24.95 -6.84
N THR A 410 38.49 23.87 -6.99
CA THR A 410 39.01 23.39 -8.28
C THR A 410 37.87 22.79 -9.11
N LYS A 411 37.70 23.28 -10.35
CA LYS A 411 36.73 22.71 -11.29
C LYS A 411 37.13 21.28 -11.67
N GLN A 412 36.53 20.26 -11.05
CA GLN A 412 36.43 18.96 -11.69
C GLN A 412 35.63 19.12 -12.99
N LYS A 413 36.22 18.68 -14.10
CA LYS A 413 35.50 18.57 -15.37
C LYS A 413 34.63 17.31 -15.33
N PRO A 414 33.41 17.32 -15.89
CA PRO A 414 32.80 16.06 -16.29
C PRO A 414 33.72 15.36 -17.29
N GLY A 415 33.87 14.03 -17.16
CA GLY A 415 34.55 13.22 -18.16
C GLY A 415 33.86 13.36 -19.51
N LYS A 416 34.64 13.31 -20.61
CA LYS A 416 34.04 13.15 -21.94
C LYS A 416 33.47 11.73 -22.03
N PRO A 417 32.31 11.52 -22.69
CA PRO A 417 31.92 10.20 -23.15
C PRO A 417 33.05 9.57 -23.98
N GLY A 418 33.39 8.31 -23.74
CA GLY A 418 34.45 7.59 -24.45
C GLY A 418 35.88 7.77 -23.90
N ALA A 419 36.06 8.28 -22.67
CA ALA A 419 37.33 8.16 -21.96
C ALA A 419 37.47 6.74 -21.36
N VAL A 420 38.02 5.80 -22.14
CA VAL A 420 38.31 4.43 -21.69
C VAL A 420 39.30 4.48 -20.52
N VAL A 421 38.98 3.79 -19.42
CA VAL A 421 39.90 3.63 -18.29
C VAL A 421 40.96 2.59 -18.69
N ASN A 422 42.22 3.01 -18.79
CA ASN A 422 43.33 2.18 -19.30
C ASN A 422 43.39 0.80 -18.61
N GLY A 423 43.12 -0.26 -19.38
CA GLY A 423 43.06 -1.65 -18.92
C GLY A 423 41.66 -2.28 -19.07
N TYR A 424 40.61 -1.51 -18.80
CA TYR A 424 39.23 -2.01 -18.70
C TYR A 424 38.39 -1.76 -19.96
N LYS A 425 37.33 -2.55 -20.11
CA LYS A 425 36.24 -2.33 -21.08
C LYS A 425 35.14 -1.50 -20.41
N GLY A 426 34.64 -0.47 -21.10
CA GLY A 426 33.61 0.46 -20.60
C GLY A 426 34.18 1.82 -20.17
N SER A 427 33.29 2.73 -19.77
CA SER A 427 33.61 4.11 -19.32
C SER A 427 33.40 4.34 -17.83
N GLY A 428 32.89 3.35 -17.09
CA GLY A 428 32.64 3.44 -15.64
C GLY A 428 31.41 4.27 -15.27
N THR A 429 30.51 4.50 -16.23
CA THR A 429 29.22 5.17 -16.03
C THR A 429 28.12 4.15 -15.75
N ALA A 430 26.96 4.59 -15.25
CA ALA A 430 25.85 3.69 -14.93
C ALA A 430 25.31 2.93 -16.17
N ASP A 431 25.34 3.56 -17.35
CA ASP A 431 24.90 2.98 -18.62
C ASP A 431 25.98 2.11 -19.30
N ASP A 432 27.26 2.28 -18.92
CA ASP A 432 28.44 1.64 -19.51
C ASP A 432 29.53 1.41 -18.43
N PRO A 433 29.33 0.40 -17.56
CA PRO A 433 30.20 0.11 -16.42
C PRO A 433 31.53 -0.55 -16.85
N LEU A 434 32.54 -0.48 -15.98
CA LEU A 434 33.81 -1.19 -16.17
C LEU A 434 33.61 -2.69 -15.96
N LEU A 435 33.93 -3.51 -16.96
CA LEU A 435 33.74 -4.96 -16.89
C LEU A 435 34.90 -5.64 -16.12
N ILE A 436 34.56 -6.55 -15.21
CA ILE A 436 35.49 -7.44 -14.50
C ILE A 436 35.36 -8.83 -15.10
N GLU A 437 36.37 -9.25 -15.86
CA GLU A 437 36.41 -10.56 -16.56
C GLU A 437 37.36 -11.57 -15.90
N SER A 438 38.31 -11.10 -15.08
CA SER A 438 39.34 -11.92 -14.43
C SER A 438 39.61 -11.50 -12.98
N ALA A 439 40.30 -12.37 -12.24
CA ALA A 439 40.76 -12.06 -10.88
C ALA A 439 41.81 -10.93 -10.86
N GLU A 440 42.60 -10.78 -11.93
CA GLU A 440 43.56 -9.68 -12.08
C GLU A 440 42.84 -8.33 -12.16
N ASP A 441 41.77 -8.25 -12.99
CA ASP A 441 40.89 -7.06 -13.10
C ASP A 441 40.27 -6.66 -11.74
N PHE A 442 39.97 -7.65 -10.88
CA PHE A 442 39.48 -7.40 -9.53
C PHE A 442 40.60 -6.88 -8.61
N THR A 443 41.81 -7.46 -8.65
CA THR A 443 42.92 -6.97 -7.83
C THR A 443 43.38 -5.55 -8.18
N ASP A 444 43.25 -5.13 -9.44
CA ASP A 444 43.62 -3.77 -9.85
C ASP A 444 42.65 -2.69 -9.30
N LEU A 445 41.51 -3.07 -8.70
CA LEU A 445 40.67 -2.19 -7.87
C LEU A 445 41.43 -1.60 -6.67
N ALA A 446 42.54 -2.22 -6.25
CA ALA A 446 43.43 -1.66 -5.22
C ALA A 446 44.04 -0.30 -5.63
N ARG A 447 44.09 0.01 -6.93
CA ARG A 447 44.64 1.27 -7.44
C ARG A 447 43.66 2.43 -7.20
N PRO A 448 44.05 3.51 -6.49
CA PRO A 448 43.16 4.66 -6.25
C PRO A 448 42.65 5.35 -7.52
N GLU A 449 43.37 5.21 -8.64
CA GLU A 449 42.97 5.70 -9.97
C GLU A 449 41.72 5.00 -10.53
N VAL A 450 41.41 3.80 -10.03
CA VAL A 450 40.32 2.93 -10.49
C VAL A 450 39.28 2.76 -9.37
N GLY A 451 39.61 2.03 -8.32
CA GLY A 451 38.65 1.59 -7.29
C GLY A 451 38.16 2.67 -6.33
N GLN A 452 38.67 3.90 -6.39
CA GLN A 452 38.29 4.99 -5.46
C GLN A 452 37.63 6.20 -6.12
N GLN A 453 37.46 6.19 -7.45
CA GLN A 453 36.93 7.33 -8.20
C GLN A 453 35.39 7.42 -8.21
N GLY A 454 34.68 6.40 -7.70
CA GLY A 454 33.21 6.35 -7.73
C GLY A 454 32.60 5.71 -8.98
N TYR A 455 33.40 5.01 -9.81
CA TYR A 455 32.91 4.35 -11.03
C TYR A 455 31.92 3.22 -10.75
N HIS A 456 31.15 2.86 -11.79
CA HIS A 456 30.37 1.63 -11.85
C HIS A 456 31.21 0.49 -12.44
N PHE A 457 31.17 -0.66 -11.78
CA PHE A 457 31.84 -1.90 -12.15
C PHE A 457 30.80 -3.02 -12.29
N ARG A 458 31.04 -3.97 -13.19
CA ARG A 458 30.17 -5.13 -13.39
C ARG A 458 30.97 -6.40 -13.67
N GLN A 459 30.73 -7.43 -12.87
CA GLN A 459 31.32 -8.76 -13.06
C GLN A 459 30.61 -9.52 -14.19
N THR A 460 31.39 -10.19 -15.04
CA THR A 460 30.87 -10.92 -16.21
C THR A 460 31.32 -12.39 -16.28
N ALA A 461 32.06 -12.87 -15.26
CA ALA A 461 32.51 -14.25 -15.14
C ALA A 461 32.63 -14.66 -13.66
N ASP A 462 32.61 -15.97 -13.39
CA ASP A 462 33.02 -16.51 -12.09
C ASP A 462 34.54 -16.31 -11.90
N LEU A 463 34.97 -15.93 -10.69
CA LEU A 463 36.35 -15.59 -10.35
C LEU A 463 36.90 -16.58 -9.31
N ASP A 464 37.89 -17.38 -9.67
CA ASP A 464 38.69 -18.13 -8.71
C ASP A 464 39.91 -17.30 -8.28
N ILE A 465 39.96 -16.95 -6.99
CA ILE A 465 41.05 -16.17 -6.39
C ILE A 465 42.04 -17.05 -5.62
N SER A 466 41.84 -18.37 -5.57
CA SER A 466 42.65 -19.36 -4.83
C SER A 466 44.12 -19.42 -5.25
N HIS A 467 44.48 -18.87 -6.40
CA HIS A 467 45.84 -18.85 -6.93
C HIS A 467 46.64 -17.60 -6.52
N ILE A 468 46.01 -16.58 -5.92
CA ILE A 468 46.67 -15.33 -5.54
C ILE A 468 47.34 -15.49 -4.18
N SER A 469 48.69 -15.48 -4.18
CA SER A 469 49.51 -15.75 -2.98
C SER A 469 49.60 -14.57 -1.99
N THR A 470 49.33 -13.35 -2.47
CA THR A 470 49.29 -12.11 -1.67
C THR A 470 48.15 -11.23 -2.16
N TRP A 471 47.12 -11.05 -1.34
CA TRP A 471 45.96 -10.22 -1.67
C TRP A 471 46.25 -8.74 -1.37
N PRO A 472 45.89 -7.79 -2.26
CA PRO A 472 46.13 -6.36 -2.03
C PRO A 472 45.10 -5.75 -1.06
N GLU A 473 45.46 -4.65 -0.39
CA GLU A 473 44.57 -3.91 0.50
C GLU A 473 43.56 -3.05 -0.31
N ILE A 474 42.45 -3.66 -0.76
CA ILE A 474 41.46 -2.96 -1.58
C ILE A 474 40.57 -2.06 -0.71
N VAL A 475 40.83 -0.75 -0.75
CA VAL A 475 39.91 0.29 -0.26
C VAL A 475 39.08 0.81 -1.44
N PHE A 476 37.78 0.52 -1.43
CA PHE A 476 36.88 0.73 -2.57
C PHE A 476 35.80 1.80 -2.30
N LYS A 477 35.58 2.65 -3.31
CA LYS A 477 34.51 3.65 -3.41
C LYS A 477 33.95 3.66 -4.84
N GLY A 478 32.72 3.18 -4.99
CA GLY A 478 32.01 3.09 -6.26
C GLY A 478 30.77 2.19 -6.19
N HIS A 479 30.28 1.78 -7.35
CA HIS A 479 29.20 0.81 -7.48
C HIS A 479 29.77 -0.48 -8.07
N TYR A 480 29.55 -1.62 -7.42
CA TYR A 480 29.98 -2.94 -7.93
C TYR A 480 28.78 -3.87 -8.06
N ASP A 481 28.46 -4.28 -9.29
CA ASP A 481 27.48 -5.33 -9.57
C ASP A 481 28.18 -6.68 -9.81
N GLY A 482 28.01 -7.63 -8.89
CA GLY A 482 28.50 -9.00 -9.02
C GLY A 482 27.73 -9.87 -10.01
N GLY A 483 26.57 -9.41 -10.52
CA GLY A 483 25.83 -10.08 -11.58
C GLY A 483 25.36 -11.51 -11.25
N ASN A 484 25.36 -11.91 -9.97
CA ASN A 484 25.16 -13.27 -9.46
C ASN A 484 26.28 -14.29 -9.81
N PHE A 485 27.44 -13.83 -10.30
CA PHE A 485 28.64 -14.65 -10.44
C PHE A 485 29.31 -14.92 -9.09
N ASN A 486 30.07 -16.00 -9.02
CA ASN A 486 30.78 -16.45 -7.83
C ASN A 486 32.19 -15.87 -7.76
N ILE A 487 32.65 -15.59 -6.55
CA ILE A 487 34.05 -15.34 -6.21
C ILE A 487 34.45 -16.43 -5.21
N GLN A 488 35.38 -17.30 -5.60
CA GLN A 488 35.71 -18.51 -4.84
C GLN A 488 37.15 -18.48 -4.32
N MET A 489 37.32 -18.81 -3.04
CA MET A 489 38.60 -18.94 -2.34
C MET A 489 38.69 -20.30 -1.65
N THR A 490 39.60 -21.16 -2.12
CA THR A 490 39.75 -22.55 -1.63
C THR A 490 40.97 -22.79 -0.75
N HIS A 491 41.94 -21.87 -0.72
CA HIS A 491 43.20 -22.04 -0.01
C HIS A 491 43.43 -20.98 1.07
N VAL A 492 43.60 -21.43 2.31
CA VAL A 492 44.01 -20.58 3.42
C VAL A 492 45.49 -20.21 3.27
N ALA A 493 45.77 -18.99 2.85
CA ALA A 493 47.10 -18.40 3.00
C ALA A 493 47.47 -18.35 4.48
N LYS A 494 48.63 -18.91 4.85
CA LYS A 494 49.10 -18.86 6.24
C LYS A 494 49.49 -17.42 6.59
N ASP A 495 48.80 -16.86 7.57
CA ASP A 495 48.86 -15.44 7.93
C ASP A 495 50.29 -15.01 8.37
N THR A 496 50.97 -14.23 7.53
CA THR A 496 52.34 -13.73 7.80
C THR A 496 52.38 -12.22 8.06
N GLY A 497 51.74 -11.78 9.14
CA GLY A 497 52.30 -10.69 9.94
C GLY A 497 51.37 -9.60 10.45
N SER A 498 51.31 -9.51 11.79
CA SER A 498 51.27 -8.25 12.54
C SER A 498 50.03 -7.36 12.45
N SER A 499 49.07 -7.62 13.35
CA SER A 499 48.55 -6.54 14.20
C SER A 499 48.55 -6.98 15.67
N THR A 500 48.77 -6.04 16.59
CA THR A 500 49.08 -6.34 18.00
C THR A 500 47.85 -6.76 18.84
N LEU A 501 46.65 -6.78 18.23
CA LEU A 501 45.39 -7.14 18.89
C LEU A 501 45.14 -8.66 18.96
N ASN A 502 45.63 -9.45 17.99
CA ASN A 502 45.34 -10.90 17.91
C ASN A 502 45.70 -11.65 19.22
N LYS A 503 46.80 -11.27 19.89
CA LYS A 503 47.25 -11.88 21.16
C LYS A 503 46.32 -11.67 22.37
N PHE A 504 45.28 -10.85 22.24
CA PHE A 504 44.27 -10.66 23.29
C PHE A 504 43.07 -11.61 23.10
N PHE A 505 42.82 -12.07 21.87
CA PHE A 505 41.69 -12.95 21.53
C PHE A 505 42.01 -14.45 21.64
N ASP A 506 43.30 -14.85 21.63
CA ASP A 506 43.79 -16.23 21.87
C ASP A 506 43.36 -16.89 23.20
N ARG A 507 42.44 -16.26 23.96
CA ARG A 507 41.95 -16.70 25.28
C ARG A 507 40.49 -17.14 25.32
N PHE A 508 39.74 -16.91 24.25
CA PHE A 508 38.39 -17.44 24.06
C PHE A 508 38.42 -18.49 22.95
N GLY A 509 37.84 -19.66 23.21
CA GLY A 509 38.00 -20.82 22.34
C GLY A 509 37.17 -20.75 21.04
N SER A 510 37.64 -21.49 20.02
CA SER A 510 36.88 -21.88 18.83
C SER A 510 36.19 -20.77 18.03
N PHE A 511 36.98 -19.88 17.42
CA PHE A 511 36.60 -19.16 16.20
C PHE A 511 37.77 -19.19 15.18
N GLU A 512 37.88 -20.29 14.43
CA GLU A 512 38.75 -20.39 13.24
C GLU A 512 38.02 -19.98 11.95
N GLU A 513 37.03 -19.07 12.03
CA GLU A 513 36.41 -18.47 10.85
C GLU A 513 37.41 -17.62 10.05
N LEU A 514 37.76 -18.14 8.88
CA LEU A 514 38.42 -17.51 7.74
C LEU A 514 38.39 -15.97 7.72
N LYS A 515 39.46 -15.33 8.21
CA LYS A 515 39.64 -13.86 8.26
C LYS A 515 39.73 -13.17 6.88
N PHE A 516 39.61 -13.90 5.78
CA PHE A 516 39.84 -13.35 4.44
C PHE A 516 38.66 -12.47 3.98
N ARG A 517 38.97 -11.25 3.55
CA ARG A 517 38.03 -10.22 3.09
C ARG A 517 38.44 -9.70 1.72
N LEU A 518 37.50 -9.59 0.78
CA LEU A 518 37.78 -9.06 -0.56
C LEU A 518 38.21 -7.58 -0.50
N PHE A 519 37.47 -6.76 0.27
CA PHE A 519 37.79 -5.35 0.47
C PHE A 519 38.27 -5.10 1.90
N ALA A 520 39.41 -4.45 2.07
CA ALA A 520 39.83 -3.94 3.38
C ALA A 520 38.82 -2.90 3.89
N LYS A 521 38.32 -2.02 3.00
CA LYS A 521 37.30 -1.03 3.37
C LYS A 521 36.36 -0.65 2.24
N LEU A 522 35.06 -0.62 2.53
CA LEU A 522 34.03 0.01 1.70
C LEU A 522 33.73 1.42 2.23
N MET A 523 33.80 2.44 1.36
CA MET A 523 33.65 3.85 1.71
C MET A 523 32.66 4.56 0.78
N GLN A 524 31.41 4.74 1.23
CA GLN A 524 30.33 5.31 0.40
C GLN A 524 30.11 4.51 -0.90
N SER A 525 30.01 3.18 -0.77
CA SER A 525 29.96 2.23 -1.89
C SER A 525 28.63 1.50 -1.98
N ASN A 526 28.18 1.17 -3.18
CA ASN A 526 27.08 0.23 -3.40
C ASN A 526 27.65 -1.10 -3.91
N VAL A 527 27.27 -2.22 -3.29
CA VAL A 527 27.65 -3.57 -3.74
C VAL A 527 26.37 -4.40 -3.89
N SER A 528 26.15 -4.95 -5.09
CA SER A 528 24.97 -5.75 -5.42
C SER A 528 25.34 -7.13 -5.97
N GLN A 529 24.51 -8.14 -5.69
CA GLN A 529 24.51 -9.44 -6.40
C GLN A 529 25.86 -10.21 -6.39
N MET A 530 26.71 -10.00 -5.38
CA MET A 530 27.99 -10.69 -5.25
C MET A 530 27.84 -12.00 -4.48
N ARG A 531 28.32 -13.12 -5.04
CA ARG A 531 28.35 -14.41 -4.35
C ARG A 531 29.77 -14.78 -3.97
N MET A 532 30.00 -15.07 -2.69
CA MET A 532 31.33 -15.33 -2.13
C MET A 532 31.39 -16.74 -1.53
N GLN A 533 32.46 -17.48 -1.82
CA GLN A 533 32.70 -18.80 -1.26
C GLN A 533 34.09 -18.82 -0.61
N GLY A 534 34.14 -19.22 0.67
CA GLY A 534 35.37 -19.21 1.47
C GLY A 534 35.91 -17.81 1.85
N CYS A 535 35.14 -16.73 1.59
CA CYS A 535 35.56 -15.35 1.80
C CYS A 535 34.39 -14.43 2.21
N GLY A 536 34.69 -13.37 2.96
CA GLY A 536 33.75 -12.31 3.30
C GLY A 536 33.93 -11.07 2.42
N LEU A 537 32.94 -10.17 2.41
CA LEU A 537 32.93 -8.97 1.58
C LEU A 537 33.96 -7.95 2.07
N THR A 538 33.88 -7.52 3.33
CA THR A 538 34.79 -6.47 3.84
C THR A 538 35.06 -6.53 5.34
N GLU A 539 36.21 -6.01 5.75
CA GLU A 539 36.49 -5.76 7.18
C GLU A 539 35.63 -4.59 7.70
N ILE A 540 35.58 -3.46 6.97
CA ILE A 540 34.93 -2.24 7.45
C ILE A 540 34.04 -1.59 6.35
N ALA A 541 32.74 -1.45 6.63
CA ALA A 541 31.78 -0.76 5.75
C ALA A 541 31.25 0.56 6.36
N GLU A 542 31.71 1.71 5.85
CA GLU A 542 31.39 3.04 6.42
C GLU A 542 30.90 4.09 5.41
N ASN A 543 30.16 5.08 5.93
CA ASN A 543 29.74 6.30 5.22
C ASN A 543 28.68 6.11 4.13
N LYS A 544 27.56 5.47 4.49
CA LYS A 544 26.42 5.16 3.59
C LYS A 544 26.81 4.14 2.52
N CYS A 545 27.42 3.03 2.95
CA CYS A 545 27.52 1.86 2.08
C CYS A 545 26.16 1.16 2.01
N VAL A 546 25.82 0.64 0.84
CA VAL A 546 24.58 -0.12 0.59
C VAL A 546 24.99 -1.48 0.02
N ILE A 547 24.64 -2.56 0.70
CA ILE A 547 25.01 -3.93 0.34
C ILE A 547 23.72 -4.69 0.09
N THR A 548 23.52 -5.21 -1.12
CA THR A 548 22.24 -5.84 -1.51
C THR A 548 22.44 -7.19 -2.19
N HIS A 549 21.57 -8.16 -1.90
CA HIS A 549 21.52 -9.47 -2.57
C HIS A 549 22.89 -10.20 -2.62
N CYS A 550 23.73 -10.01 -1.61
CA CYS A 550 25.05 -10.64 -1.52
C CYS A 550 24.98 -11.91 -0.68
N THR A 551 25.59 -13.00 -1.15
CA THR A 551 25.66 -14.29 -0.44
C THR A 551 27.09 -14.61 -0.03
N THR A 552 27.30 -15.22 1.14
CA THR A 552 28.64 -15.71 1.55
C THR A 552 28.56 -17.00 2.38
N THR A 553 29.54 -17.89 2.18
CA THR A 553 29.73 -19.10 2.99
C THR A 553 30.57 -18.87 4.26
N SER A 554 30.65 -17.62 4.73
CA SER A 554 31.33 -17.21 5.97
C SER A 554 30.68 -15.92 6.48
N SER A 555 31.27 -15.26 7.49
CA SER A 555 30.78 -13.96 7.95
C SER A 555 30.98 -12.84 6.90
N LEU A 556 29.93 -12.07 6.55
CA LEU A 556 29.89 -11.13 5.40
C LEU A 556 30.71 -9.86 5.62
N VAL A 557 30.48 -9.15 6.73
CA VAL A 557 31.21 -7.93 7.12
C VAL A 557 31.81 -8.14 8.52
N SER A 558 32.96 -7.54 8.83
CA SER A 558 33.43 -7.54 10.23
C SER A 558 32.80 -6.40 11.06
N ASN A 559 32.92 -5.14 10.63
CA ASN A 559 32.31 -3.98 11.27
C ASN A 559 31.58 -3.08 10.24
N ALA A 560 30.45 -2.47 10.64
CA ALA A 560 29.77 -1.46 9.80
C ALA A 560 29.30 -0.23 10.58
N ARG A 561 29.40 0.95 9.95
CA ARG A 561 28.89 2.20 10.52
C ARG A 561 28.12 3.02 9.48
N ASN A 562 26.84 3.29 9.77
CA ASN A 562 25.96 4.11 8.94
C ASN A 562 25.87 3.52 7.52
N SER A 563 25.41 2.26 7.44
CA SER A 563 25.36 1.42 6.22
C SER A 563 24.08 0.57 6.18
N GLU A 564 23.64 0.15 5.00
CA GLU A 564 22.37 -0.56 4.77
C GLU A 564 22.63 -1.95 4.14
N LEU A 565 21.99 -3.00 4.67
CA LEU A 565 22.07 -4.38 4.20
C LEU A 565 20.66 -4.87 3.81
N VAL A 566 20.49 -5.30 2.56
CA VAL A 566 19.18 -5.68 1.99
C VAL A 566 19.24 -7.06 1.34
N SER A 567 18.39 -7.99 1.77
CA SER A 567 18.28 -9.35 1.19
C SER A 567 19.61 -10.10 1.10
N CYS A 568 20.53 -9.86 2.05
CA CYS A 568 21.82 -10.53 2.13
C CYS A 568 21.71 -11.89 2.85
N GLU A 569 22.65 -12.78 2.60
CA GLU A 569 22.62 -14.18 3.07
C GLU A 569 24.03 -14.61 3.51
N ALA A 570 24.17 -15.14 4.72
CA ALA A 570 25.46 -15.60 5.25
C ALA A 570 25.34 -16.94 6.00
N ASP A 571 26.26 -17.87 5.73
CA ASP A 571 26.45 -19.07 6.56
C ASP A 571 27.13 -18.76 7.91
N GLY A 572 27.82 -17.61 8.00
CA GLY A 572 28.32 -17.04 9.25
C GLY A 572 27.46 -15.84 9.69
N TYR A 573 28.11 -14.85 10.30
CA TYR A 573 27.48 -13.60 10.74
C TYR A 573 27.29 -12.63 9.58
N LEU A 574 26.19 -11.88 9.53
CA LEU A 574 26.11 -10.76 8.57
C LEU A 574 27.09 -9.64 8.96
N ILE A 575 27.24 -9.37 10.26
CA ILE A 575 28.29 -8.51 10.83
C ILE A 575 28.95 -9.21 12.02
N ALA A 576 30.21 -9.64 11.88
CA ALA A 576 30.90 -10.45 12.88
C ALA A 576 31.19 -9.71 14.21
N GLU A 577 31.24 -8.37 14.19
CA GLU A 577 31.45 -7.53 15.36
C GLU A 577 30.34 -6.45 15.49
N ASN A 578 30.68 -5.17 15.29
CA ASN A 578 29.81 -4.05 15.65
C ASN A 578 29.07 -3.48 14.43
N ALA A 579 27.74 -3.40 14.54
CA ALA A 579 26.89 -2.61 13.67
C ALA A 579 26.48 -1.31 14.38
N THR A 580 26.72 -0.15 13.77
CA THR A 580 26.33 1.14 14.36
C THR A 580 25.59 2.02 13.36
N LYS A 581 24.37 2.48 13.69
CA LYS A 581 23.49 3.21 12.76
C LYS A 581 23.22 2.47 11.45
N CYS A 582 23.16 1.14 11.49
CA CYS A 582 22.94 0.31 10.31
C CYS A 582 21.47 -0.13 10.19
N THR A 583 21.02 -0.30 8.95
CA THR A 583 19.69 -0.83 8.63
C THR A 583 19.83 -2.20 7.98
N PHE A 584 19.02 -3.17 8.42
CA PHE A 584 18.97 -4.53 7.89
C PHE A 584 17.52 -4.83 7.49
N SER A 585 17.30 -5.32 6.27
CA SER A 585 15.96 -5.66 5.78
C SER A 585 15.95 -6.96 4.96
N SER A 586 15.11 -7.93 5.34
CA SER A 586 14.96 -9.22 4.66
C SER A 586 16.25 -10.06 4.57
N CYS A 587 17.25 -9.82 5.43
CA CYS A 587 18.50 -10.58 5.43
C CYS A 587 18.42 -11.89 6.25
N PHE A 588 19.20 -12.88 5.85
CA PHE A 588 19.37 -14.18 6.50
C PHE A 588 20.80 -14.33 7.05
N ALA A 589 20.95 -14.83 8.27
CA ALA A 589 22.21 -15.34 8.81
C ALA A 589 21.98 -16.75 9.37
N LYS A 590 22.92 -17.67 9.16
CA LYS A 590 22.87 -18.96 9.87
C LYS A 590 23.40 -18.82 11.29
N GLU A 591 24.40 -17.95 11.50
CA GLU A 591 24.78 -17.47 12.84
C GLU A 591 23.90 -16.26 13.23
N SER A 592 24.49 -15.19 13.78
CA SER A 592 23.76 -13.97 14.20
C SER A 592 23.74 -12.89 13.11
N ILE A 593 22.77 -11.98 13.15
CA ILE A 593 22.75 -10.81 12.26
C ILE A 593 23.93 -9.86 12.58
N ALA A 594 24.20 -9.68 13.88
CA ALA A 594 25.39 -9.00 14.38
C ALA A 594 25.82 -9.58 15.74
N ASP A 595 27.07 -9.36 16.15
CA ASP A 595 27.38 -9.52 17.59
C ASP A 595 26.77 -8.38 18.41
N SER A 596 27.01 -7.13 18.02
CA SER A 596 26.60 -5.95 18.80
C SER A 596 25.97 -4.85 17.93
N LEU A 597 24.83 -4.31 18.36
CA LEU A 597 24.08 -3.23 17.67
C LEU A 597 24.09 -1.92 18.48
N LYS A 598 24.24 -0.79 17.79
CA LYS A 598 24.04 0.55 18.39
C LYS A 598 23.31 1.50 17.46
N SER A 599 22.08 1.88 17.82
CA SER A 599 21.18 2.73 17.02
C SER A 599 20.84 2.16 15.64
N CYS A 600 20.68 0.84 15.54
CA CYS A 600 20.38 0.12 14.30
C CYS A 600 18.87 -0.15 14.13
N GLN A 601 18.47 -0.51 12.91
CA GLN A 601 17.12 -1.00 12.60
C GLN A 601 17.22 -2.37 11.92
N ILE A 602 16.53 -3.39 12.44
CA ILE A 602 16.43 -4.73 11.82
C ILE A 602 14.95 -5.01 11.52
N LYS A 603 14.64 -5.36 10.27
CA LYS A 603 13.28 -5.69 9.83
C LYS A 603 13.24 -6.97 8.99
N ARG A 604 12.32 -7.89 9.30
CA ARG A 604 12.08 -9.10 8.49
C ARG A 604 13.32 -10.01 8.32
N CYS A 605 14.22 -10.02 9.30
CA CYS A 605 15.43 -10.85 9.25
C CYS A 605 15.22 -12.22 9.91
N GLU A 606 15.93 -13.23 9.42
CA GLU A 606 15.97 -14.58 9.98
C GLU A 606 17.38 -14.93 10.48
N SER A 607 17.49 -15.55 11.66
CA SER A 607 18.74 -16.10 12.20
C SER A 607 18.59 -17.54 12.71
N HIS A 608 19.60 -18.40 12.51
CA HIS A 608 19.63 -19.77 13.08
C HIS A 608 20.52 -19.90 14.33
N ALA A 609 21.24 -18.83 14.70
CA ALA A 609 21.69 -18.56 16.07
C ALA A 609 20.88 -17.35 16.63
N PRO A 610 21.17 -16.82 17.85
CA PRO A 610 20.51 -15.61 18.35
C PRO A 610 20.57 -14.45 17.35
N LEU A 611 19.53 -13.62 17.26
CA LEU A 611 19.49 -12.54 16.25
C LEU A 611 20.65 -11.54 16.44
N VAL A 612 20.96 -11.26 17.70
CA VAL A 612 22.11 -10.49 18.18
C VAL A 612 22.82 -11.34 19.24
N ASN A 613 24.12 -11.59 19.09
CA ASN A 613 24.85 -12.42 20.04
C ASN A 613 25.00 -11.74 21.41
N SER A 614 25.52 -10.51 21.43
CA SER A 614 25.81 -9.74 22.65
C SER A 614 24.73 -8.69 22.98
N GLU A 615 24.89 -7.44 22.54
CA GLU A 615 24.11 -6.30 23.04
C GLU A 615 23.40 -5.52 21.93
N ALA A 616 22.14 -5.13 22.15
CA ALA A 616 21.40 -4.21 21.29
C ALA A 616 21.03 -2.91 22.02
N GLN A 617 21.78 -1.83 21.75
CA GLN A 617 21.56 -0.50 22.33
C GLN A 617 20.79 0.43 21.39
N ASN A 618 19.77 1.11 21.91
CA ASN A 618 19.00 2.18 21.26
C ASN A 618 18.48 1.81 19.85
N SER A 619 18.17 0.53 19.63
CA SER A 619 17.93 -0.08 18.31
C SER A 619 16.49 -0.58 18.18
N GLN A 620 16.01 -0.76 16.95
CA GLN A 620 14.65 -1.24 16.66
C GLN A 620 14.71 -2.58 15.93
N ILE A 621 13.99 -3.58 16.42
CA ILE A 621 13.95 -4.94 15.87
C ILE A 621 12.47 -5.30 15.66
N GLU A 622 12.09 -5.55 14.40
CA GLU A 622 10.70 -5.68 13.99
C GLU A 622 10.50 -6.85 13.02
N ASP A 623 9.45 -7.64 13.25
CA ASP A 623 9.10 -8.82 12.43
C ASP A 623 10.29 -9.80 12.20
N CYS A 624 11.08 -10.10 13.23
CA CYS A 624 12.26 -10.96 13.09
C CYS A 624 12.01 -12.40 13.57
N LEU A 625 12.68 -13.37 12.93
CA LEU A 625 12.49 -14.80 13.12
C LEU A 625 13.79 -15.46 13.57
N VAL A 626 13.76 -16.14 14.72
CA VAL A 626 14.90 -16.89 15.27
C VAL A 626 14.55 -18.37 15.33
N LEU A 627 15.42 -19.20 14.74
CA LEU A 627 15.24 -20.64 14.60
C LEU A 627 16.53 -21.36 15.01
N LEU A 628 16.74 -21.43 16.32
CA LEU A 628 17.99 -21.93 16.92
C LEU A 628 18.28 -23.37 16.47
N ASP A 629 19.35 -23.57 15.70
CA ASP A 629 19.80 -24.90 15.27
C ASP A 629 20.90 -25.42 16.21
N SER A 630 20.48 -26.22 17.19
CA SER A 630 21.38 -26.94 18.10
C SER A 630 22.33 -26.06 18.93
N TYR A 631 22.04 -24.76 19.03
CA TYR A 631 22.93 -23.71 19.55
C TYR A 631 23.39 -23.99 20.99
N HIS A 632 24.68 -23.79 21.27
CA HIS A 632 25.30 -24.18 22.54
C HIS A 632 25.61 -22.97 23.45
N VAL A 633 24.91 -22.83 24.57
CA VAL A 633 25.16 -21.79 25.59
C VAL A 633 26.17 -22.30 26.62
N ALA A 634 27.34 -21.64 26.79
CA ALA A 634 28.32 -22.09 27.78
C ALA A 634 27.86 -21.83 29.22
N SER A 635 28.40 -22.58 30.19
CA SER A 635 27.93 -22.59 31.59
C SER A 635 28.00 -21.26 32.33
N ASN A 636 28.76 -20.30 31.80
CA ASN A 636 28.99 -18.98 32.41
C ASN A 636 28.31 -17.85 31.62
N GLU A 637 27.68 -18.17 30.49
CA GLU A 637 27.00 -17.23 29.60
C GLU A 637 25.51 -17.16 29.94
N SER A 638 24.85 -16.13 29.42
CA SER A 638 23.42 -15.90 29.65
C SER A 638 22.81 -15.24 28.43
N GLN A 639 21.99 -15.99 27.70
CA GLN A 639 21.60 -15.70 26.32
C GLN A 639 20.08 -15.57 26.17
N GLY A 640 19.65 -14.62 25.35
CA GLY A 640 18.29 -14.53 24.84
C GLY A 640 18.20 -14.93 23.37
N GLY A 641 17.02 -15.37 22.91
CA GLY A 641 16.83 -15.74 21.50
C GLY A 641 17.04 -14.58 20.52
N VAL A 642 16.67 -13.36 20.88
CA VAL A 642 16.88 -12.15 20.05
C VAL A 642 18.14 -11.40 20.46
N ALA A 643 18.45 -11.30 21.76
CA ALA A 643 19.68 -10.70 22.28
C ALA A 643 19.99 -11.16 23.71
N ALA A 644 21.26 -11.17 24.12
CA ALA A 644 21.58 -11.31 25.54
C ALA A 644 21.15 -10.06 26.33
N THR A 645 21.56 -8.85 25.89
CA THR A 645 21.20 -7.59 26.55
C THR A 645 20.57 -6.57 25.59
N CYS A 646 19.50 -5.91 26.02
CA CYS A 646 18.88 -4.78 25.31
C CYS A 646 18.83 -3.52 26.18
N GLU A 647 19.40 -2.42 25.71
CA GLU A 647 19.33 -1.10 26.38
C GLU A 647 18.56 -0.11 25.50
N LYS A 648 17.46 0.47 25.98
CA LYS A 648 16.64 1.48 25.26
C LYS A 648 16.20 1.04 23.85
N SER A 649 16.02 -0.25 23.63
CA SER A 649 15.69 -0.83 22.32
C SER A 649 14.22 -1.25 22.22
N ASP A 650 13.64 -1.14 21.04
CA ASP A 650 12.25 -1.54 20.75
C ASP A 650 12.23 -2.87 19.99
N LEU A 651 11.65 -3.90 20.60
CA LEU A 651 11.39 -5.20 19.98
C LEU A 651 9.89 -5.36 19.74
N SER A 652 9.50 -5.70 18.52
CA SER A 652 8.11 -6.07 18.24
C SER A 652 7.95 -7.21 17.24
N ARG A 653 6.92 -8.03 17.48
CA ARG A 653 6.51 -9.13 16.59
C ARG A 653 7.64 -10.11 16.25
N CYS A 654 8.55 -10.35 17.19
CA CYS A 654 9.64 -11.31 17.00
C CYS A 654 9.20 -12.73 17.39
N PHE A 655 9.66 -13.73 16.64
CA PHE A 655 9.45 -15.16 16.93
C PHE A 655 10.76 -15.84 17.34
N VAL A 656 10.71 -16.72 18.34
CA VAL A 656 11.84 -17.59 18.71
C VAL A 656 11.37 -19.04 18.85
N ALA A 657 12.04 -19.98 18.18
CA ALA A 657 11.91 -21.42 18.39
C ALA A 657 13.24 -22.12 18.10
N GLY A 658 13.35 -23.44 18.34
CA GLY A 658 14.51 -24.24 17.94
C GLY A 658 14.98 -25.25 18.97
N GLU A 659 16.26 -25.63 18.88
CA GLU A 659 16.96 -26.52 19.79
C GLU A 659 18.18 -25.82 20.41
N ILE A 660 18.37 -25.99 21.71
CA ILE A 660 19.42 -25.34 22.50
C ILE A 660 20.06 -26.38 23.42
N ASN A 661 21.38 -26.41 23.47
CA ASN A 661 22.14 -27.30 24.32
C ASN A 661 23.10 -26.51 25.23
N GLY A 662 23.59 -27.14 26.30
CA GLY A 662 24.59 -26.58 27.19
C GLY A 662 24.05 -26.03 28.51
N ASN A 663 24.96 -25.86 29.47
CA ASN A 663 24.62 -25.58 30.87
C ASN A 663 24.43 -24.08 31.20
N GLY A 664 24.45 -23.20 30.19
CA GLY A 664 24.25 -21.75 30.35
C GLY A 664 22.81 -21.36 30.67
N ASN A 665 22.61 -20.11 31.09
CA ASN A 665 21.27 -19.57 31.33
C ASN A 665 20.63 -19.15 30.00
N PHE A 666 19.55 -19.79 29.57
CA PHE A 666 18.77 -19.31 28.42
C PHE A 666 17.52 -18.53 28.87
N SER A 667 17.03 -17.62 28.03
CA SER A 667 15.79 -16.85 28.24
C SER A 667 15.09 -16.60 26.90
N GLY A 668 13.77 -16.73 26.86
CA GLY A 668 13.06 -16.98 25.59
C GLY A 668 13.26 -15.94 24.48
N ILE A 669 13.13 -14.64 24.80
CA ILE A 669 13.27 -13.54 23.82
C ILE A 669 14.56 -12.73 24.10
N ILE A 670 14.78 -12.28 25.34
CA ILE A 670 15.98 -11.53 25.78
C ILE A 670 16.47 -12.13 27.11
N HIS A 671 17.72 -11.91 27.53
CA HIS A 671 18.12 -12.18 28.92
C HIS A 671 17.95 -10.96 29.85
N ASN A 672 18.66 -9.85 29.59
CA ASN A 672 18.53 -8.59 30.34
C ASN A 672 17.94 -7.46 29.47
N ALA A 673 16.97 -6.70 29.98
CA ALA A 673 16.34 -5.59 29.28
C ALA A 673 16.26 -4.33 30.17
N GLU A 674 16.94 -3.27 29.73
CA GLU A 674 17.01 -1.97 30.42
C GLU A 674 16.30 -0.91 29.57
N SER A 675 15.29 -0.24 30.13
CA SER A 675 14.52 0.86 29.53
C SER A 675 13.98 0.58 28.12
N SER A 676 13.77 -0.70 27.80
CA SER A 676 13.47 -1.26 26.47
C SER A 676 12.00 -1.65 26.33
N THR A 677 11.49 -1.80 25.10
CA THR A 677 10.12 -2.29 24.87
C THR A 677 10.13 -3.65 24.18
N ILE A 678 9.24 -4.56 24.60
CA ILE A 678 9.08 -5.90 24.02
C ILE A 678 7.58 -6.14 23.84
N ASN A 679 7.08 -6.11 22.61
CA ASN A 679 5.63 -6.11 22.37
C ASN A 679 5.21 -7.09 21.27
N HIS A 680 4.14 -7.85 21.53
CA HIS A 680 3.57 -8.82 20.59
C HIS A 680 4.54 -9.93 20.14
N CYS A 681 5.61 -10.19 20.91
CA CYS A 681 6.60 -11.23 20.62
C CYS A 681 6.13 -12.62 21.08
N ALA A 682 6.66 -13.68 20.48
CA ALA A 682 6.18 -15.05 20.71
C ALA A 682 7.30 -16.09 20.84
N LEU A 683 7.33 -16.81 21.96
CA LEU A 683 8.16 -17.99 22.16
C LEU A 683 7.40 -19.27 21.71
N GLY A 684 7.94 -19.91 20.68
CA GLY A 684 7.54 -21.25 20.23
C GLY A 684 8.17 -22.36 21.06
N LYS A 685 8.25 -23.57 20.48
CA LYS A 685 8.83 -24.73 21.17
C LYS A 685 10.37 -24.64 21.16
N ILE A 686 10.97 -24.85 22.33
CA ILE A 686 12.43 -24.98 22.51
C ILE A 686 12.77 -26.39 23.01
N THR A 687 13.64 -27.12 22.29
CA THR A 687 14.14 -28.47 22.65
C THR A 687 15.62 -28.46 23.06
N GLY A 688 16.16 -29.62 23.46
CA GLY A 688 17.55 -29.80 23.91
C GLY A 688 17.75 -29.70 25.43
N GLU A 689 19.00 -29.81 25.89
CA GLU A 689 19.39 -29.72 27.30
C GLU A 689 19.90 -28.31 27.64
N TYR A 690 19.05 -27.47 28.25
CA TYR A 690 19.36 -26.09 28.62
C TYR A 690 18.71 -25.67 29.95
N LYS A 691 19.26 -24.64 30.60
CA LYS A 691 18.69 -24.05 31.82
C LYS A 691 17.86 -22.81 31.49
N LEU A 692 16.56 -22.98 31.32
CA LEU A 692 15.62 -21.87 31.14
C LEU A 692 15.54 -21.02 32.43
N SER A 693 15.68 -19.71 32.28
CA SER A 693 15.59 -18.74 33.40
C SER A 693 14.27 -17.96 33.38
N SER A 694 13.69 -17.73 32.20
CA SER A 694 12.43 -17.04 31.95
C SER A 694 11.94 -17.33 30.52
N ARG A 695 10.64 -17.18 30.25
CA ARG A 695 10.08 -17.41 28.91
C ARG A 695 10.07 -16.17 28.00
N ILE A 696 10.15 -14.94 28.52
CA ILE A 696 10.29 -13.72 27.69
C ILE A 696 11.62 -13.03 27.97
N ALA A 697 11.86 -12.52 29.19
CA ALA A 697 13.19 -12.12 29.63
C ALA A 697 13.36 -12.18 31.15
N HIS A 698 14.61 -12.25 31.62
CA HIS A 698 14.96 -12.62 33.00
C HIS A 698 15.15 -11.41 33.92
N GLU A 699 15.88 -10.39 33.46
CA GLU A 699 16.12 -9.14 34.21
C GLU A 699 15.53 -7.93 33.47
N PHE A 700 14.90 -7.03 34.23
CA PHE A 700 14.19 -5.85 33.76
C PHE A 700 14.37 -4.68 34.73
N ASP A 701 14.44 -3.44 34.22
CA ASP A 701 14.25 -2.22 35.01
C ASP A 701 12.75 -1.82 35.11
N SER A 702 12.47 -0.72 35.82
CA SER A 702 11.11 -0.17 36.00
C SER A 702 10.53 0.52 34.76
N ASP A 703 11.37 0.82 33.77
CA ASP A 703 11.06 1.72 32.67
C ASP A 703 10.79 0.92 31.37
N CYS A 704 11.19 -0.35 31.38
CA CYS A 704 10.82 -1.38 30.42
C CYS A 704 9.30 -1.55 30.24
N LYS A 705 8.86 -1.78 28.99
CA LYS A 705 7.45 -1.94 28.63
C LYS A 705 7.22 -3.25 27.90
N HIS A 706 6.41 -4.12 28.48
CA HIS A 706 6.04 -5.42 27.92
C HIS A 706 4.52 -5.51 27.72
N SER A 707 4.05 -5.94 26.54
CA SER A 707 2.61 -6.18 26.32
C SER A 707 2.37 -7.26 25.25
N LYS A 708 1.34 -8.10 25.48
CA LYS A 708 0.90 -9.18 24.58
C LYS A 708 2.03 -10.13 24.13
N ASN A 709 3.05 -10.36 24.97
CA ASN A 709 4.08 -11.35 24.69
C ASN A 709 3.57 -12.73 25.10
N ILE A 710 3.78 -13.74 24.26
CA ILE A 710 3.21 -15.09 24.46
C ILE A 710 4.28 -16.16 24.53
N SER A 711 3.98 -17.25 25.23
CA SER A 711 4.81 -18.47 25.25
C SER A 711 3.95 -19.72 25.08
N ILE A 712 4.42 -20.71 24.32
CA ILE A 712 3.69 -21.98 24.20
C ILE A 712 3.76 -22.78 25.51
N ASP A 713 2.62 -23.24 26.01
CA ASP A 713 2.48 -23.88 27.33
C ASP A 713 3.24 -25.21 27.46
N SER A 714 3.72 -25.75 26.33
CA SER A 714 4.52 -26.98 26.26
C SER A 714 6.04 -26.75 26.28
N VAL A 715 6.54 -25.57 26.66
CA VAL A 715 7.98 -25.40 26.99
C VAL A 715 8.27 -26.14 28.30
N ASN A 716 9.35 -26.92 28.31
CA ASN A 716 9.56 -28.06 29.22
C ASN A 716 9.54 -27.71 30.72
N SER A 717 9.31 -28.76 31.53
CA SER A 717 9.19 -28.75 32.99
C SER A 717 10.15 -27.80 33.72
N PHE A 718 9.56 -26.79 34.39
CA PHE A 718 10.24 -25.86 35.29
C PHE A 718 11.07 -26.61 36.35
N THR A 719 12.40 -26.47 36.30
CA THR A 719 13.28 -26.81 37.43
C THR A 719 13.55 -25.54 38.23
N HIS A 720 12.80 -25.35 39.32
CA HIS A 720 12.91 -24.15 40.16
C HIS A 720 14.28 -24.06 40.85
N SER A 721 15.23 -23.41 40.20
CA SER A 721 16.56 -23.10 40.73
C SER A 721 16.47 -21.95 41.74
N THR A 722 15.91 -22.23 42.92
CA THR A 722 15.69 -21.25 44.00
C THR A 722 16.99 -20.87 44.73
N LYS A 723 17.95 -20.28 43.98
CA LYS A 723 19.24 -19.75 44.46
C LYS A 723 19.84 -18.74 43.47
N SER A 724 19.41 -17.47 43.56
CA SER A 724 20.26 -16.34 43.17
C SER A 724 20.91 -15.76 44.43
N ASN A 725 22.23 -15.54 44.38
CA ASN A 725 22.98 -14.96 45.51
C ASN A 725 22.79 -13.43 45.53
N LYS A 726 22.55 -12.86 46.71
CA LYS A 726 22.37 -11.41 46.92
C LYS A 726 23.70 -10.64 46.83
N THR A 727 24.35 -10.60 45.67
CA THR A 727 25.69 -10.00 45.50
C THR A 727 25.84 -9.04 44.32
N ARG A 728 24.76 -8.50 43.76
CA ARG A 728 24.74 -7.21 43.00
C ARG A 728 23.33 -6.64 42.83
N ALA A 729 22.59 -6.54 43.93
CA ALA A 729 21.19 -6.13 43.92
C ALA A 729 21.00 -4.62 43.64
N TRP A 730 20.52 -4.30 42.45
CA TRP A 730 19.50 -3.24 42.28
C TRP A 730 18.26 -3.60 43.13
N PRO A 731 17.36 -2.66 43.49
CA PRO A 731 16.28 -2.92 44.45
C PRO A 731 15.13 -3.77 43.87
N MET A 732 15.39 -5.07 43.70
CA MET A 732 14.44 -6.06 43.18
C MET A 732 13.19 -6.14 44.06
N GLN A 733 12.05 -5.67 43.54
CA GLN A 733 10.75 -6.12 44.01
C GLN A 733 10.44 -7.47 43.34
N SER A 734 10.03 -8.46 44.13
CA SER A 734 9.55 -9.75 43.61
C SER A 734 8.13 -9.57 43.07
N PHE A 735 8.01 -9.11 41.82
CA PHE A 735 6.73 -9.07 41.12
C PHE A 735 6.21 -10.49 40.87
N GLY A 736 4.88 -10.64 40.85
CA GLY A 736 4.21 -11.93 40.71
C GLY A 736 4.18 -12.47 39.28
N GLN A 737 3.27 -13.41 39.02
CA GLN A 737 3.06 -13.96 37.67
C GLN A 737 2.58 -12.88 36.67
N ASP A 738 2.02 -11.77 37.15
CA ASP A 738 1.58 -10.61 36.36
C ASP A 738 2.75 -9.72 35.86
N SER A 739 4.00 -10.14 36.00
CA SER A 739 5.22 -9.35 35.74
C SER A 739 5.67 -9.28 34.28
N GLY A 740 4.98 -9.95 33.35
CA GLY A 740 5.36 -10.02 31.93
C GLY A 740 6.61 -10.87 31.62
N ILE A 741 7.37 -11.28 32.63
CA ILE A 741 8.62 -12.07 32.57
C ILE A 741 8.48 -13.37 31.76
N ASP A 742 7.33 -14.05 31.88
CA ASP A 742 7.05 -15.31 31.18
C ASP A 742 5.99 -15.19 30.05
N GLY A 743 5.40 -14.01 29.88
CA GLY A 743 4.29 -13.77 28.94
C GLY A 743 3.02 -14.58 29.23
N ASP A 744 2.02 -14.43 28.37
CA ASP A 744 0.81 -15.23 28.42
C ASP A 744 1.09 -16.67 27.95
N SER A 745 0.79 -17.67 28.79
CA SER A 745 0.96 -19.09 28.43
C SER A 745 -0.19 -19.59 27.54
N ILE A 746 0.13 -20.15 26.37
CA ILE A 746 -0.86 -20.55 25.36
C ILE A 746 -0.75 -22.03 25.05
N ALA A 747 -1.86 -22.76 25.26
CA ALA A 747 -1.98 -24.15 24.89
C ALA A 747 -1.72 -24.38 23.38
N SER A 748 -0.93 -25.41 23.05
CA SER A 748 -0.51 -25.75 21.68
C SER A 748 -1.67 -25.89 20.66
N ALA A 749 -2.87 -26.24 21.12
CA ALA A 749 -4.08 -26.26 20.28
C ALA A 749 -4.48 -24.88 19.74
N THR A 750 -4.30 -23.82 20.53
CA THR A 750 -4.62 -22.42 20.22
C THR A 750 -3.50 -21.73 19.45
N PHE A 751 -2.27 -22.27 19.50
CA PHE A 751 -1.08 -21.77 18.83
C PHE A 751 -1.16 -22.01 17.29
N LYS A 752 -1.94 -21.16 16.60
CA LYS A 752 -2.31 -21.23 15.18
C LYS A 752 -2.33 -19.82 14.57
N GLN A 753 -2.16 -19.71 13.25
CA GLN A 753 -2.15 -18.45 12.47
C GLN A 753 -3.14 -17.39 12.98
N ARG A 754 -4.44 -17.72 13.06
CA ARG A 754 -5.51 -16.82 13.50
C ARG A 754 -5.26 -16.11 14.84
N TYR A 755 -4.50 -16.72 15.75
CA TYR A 755 -4.15 -16.08 17.03
C TYR A 755 -3.09 -14.99 16.84
N PHE A 756 -2.05 -15.25 16.05
CA PHE A 756 -1.03 -14.25 15.71
C PHE A 756 -1.65 -13.11 14.89
N GLU A 757 -2.48 -13.46 13.91
CA GLU A 757 -3.17 -12.54 13.01
C GLU A 757 -4.15 -11.62 13.77
N HIS A 758 -5.09 -12.18 14.55
CA HIS A 758 -6.16 -11.37 15.17
C HIS A 758 -5.89 -10.92 16.61
N THR A 759 -5.05 -11.62 17.39
CA THR A 759 -4.75 -11.25 18.80
C THR A 759 -3.46 -10.45 18.90
N LEU A 760 -2.40 -10.89 18.20
CA LEU A 760 -1.11 -10.20 18.16
C LEU A 760 -1.02 -9.14 17.05
N GLY A 761 -1.90 -9.17 16.04
CA GLY A 761 -1.88 -8.20 14.94
C GLY A 761 -0.70 -8.37 13.99
N TRP A 762 -0.23 -9.60 13.77
CA TRP A 762 0.85 -9.89 12.83
C TRP A 762 0.30 -9.95 11.39
N ASP A 763 1.01 -9.33 10.45
CA ASP A 763 0.65 -9.30 9.03
C ASP A 763 1.03 -10.62 8.34
N PHE A 764 0.03 -11.49 8.10
CA PHE A 764 0.17 -12.73 7.34
C PHE A 764 -0.08 -12.59 5.83
N ASP A 765 -0.37 -11.39 5.33
CA ASP A 765 -0.55 -11.14 3.90
C ASP A 765 0.77 -10.72 3.24
N THR A 766 1.56 -9.85 3.88
CA THR A 766 2.80 -9.29 3.30
C THR A 766 4.10 -9.68 4.01
N VAL A 767 4.06 -10.03 5.31
CA VAL A 767 5.28 -10.28 6.10
C VAL A 767 5.47 -11.75 6.47
N TRP A 768 4.44 -12.34 7.09
CA TRP A 768 4.50 -13.68 7.65
C TRP A 768 3.72 -14.68 6.80
N GLU A 769 4.13 -15.94 6.82
CA GLU A 769 3.34 -17.08 6.36
C GLU A 769 3.29 -18.16 7.44
N TRP A 770 2.33 -19.09 7.35
CA TRP A 770 2.16 -20.14 8.35
C TRP A 770 2.69 -21.48 7.85
N ASP A 771 3.82 -21.93 8.41
CA ASP A 771 4.32 -23.28 8.16
C ASP A 771 3.40 -24.31 8.83
N LYS A 772 2.61 -24.98 7.99
CA LYS A 772 1.68 -26.05 8.39
C LYS A 772 2.39 -27.35 8.80
N LYS A 773 3.66 -27.55 8.44
CA LYS A 773 4.45 -28.73 8.83
C LYS A 773 4.99 -28.58 10.25
N GLN A 774 5.65 -27.46 10.54
CA GLN A 774 6.23 -27.18 11.86
C GLN A 774 5.26 -26.48 12.83
N ASN A 775 4.07 -26.08 12.35
CA ASN A 775 3.04 -25.36 13.11
C ASN A 775 3.56 -24.08 13.78
N ARG A 776 4.19 -23.21 12.99
CA ARG A 776 4.76 -21.93 13.43
C ARG A 776 4.64 -20.87 12.32
N PRO A 777 4.76 -19.57 12.65
CA PRO A 777 5.08 -18.57 11.64
C PRO A 777 6.45 -18.86 10.98
N ALA A 778 6.57 -18.43 9.73
CA ALA A 778 7.80 -18.28 8.96
C ALA A 778 7.75 -16.94 8.21
N LEU A 779 8.89 -16.35 7.87
CA LEU A 779 8.92 -15.09 7.13
C LEU A 779 8.76 -15.34 5.62
N ARG A 780 8.01 -14.47 4.96
CA ARG A 780 7.93 -14.43 3.50
C ARG A 780 9.21 -13.82 2.95
N GLN A 781 9.92 -14.56 2.09
CA GLN A 781 11.03 -14.05 1.26
C GLN A 781 12.16 -13.37 2.06
N VAL A 782 13.02 -14.19 2.65
CA VAL A 782 14.28 -13.79 3.31
C VAL A 782 15.48 -14.23 2.46
N GLY A 783 16.61 -13.52 2.57
CA GLY A 783 17.83 -13.79 1.81
C GLY A 783 17.67 -13.53 0.32
N VAL A 784 18.53 -14.12 -0.51
CA VAL A 784 18.52 -13.91 -1.97
C VAL A 784 17.34 -14.65 -2.64
N GLN A 785 16.68 -15.57 -1.93
CA GLN A 785 15.43 -16.19 -2.37
C GLN A 785 14.27 -15.18 -2.52
N ALA A 786 14.38 -13.98 -1.94
CA ALA A 786 13.44 -12.89 -2.21
C ALA A 786 13.43 -12.43 -3.69
N ALA A 787 14.53 -12.65 -4.43
CA ALA A 787 14.69 -12.17 -5.81
C ALA A 787 14.37 -13.21 -6.90
N THR A 788 14.17 -14.49 -6.57
CA THR A 788 14.05 -15.58 -7.57
C THR A 788 12.61 -15.83 -8.06
N ALA A 789 11.60 -15.28 -7.39
CA ALA A 789 10.26 -15.16 -7.95
C ALA A 789 10.23 -14.00 -8.95
N ALA A 790 10.18 -14.30 -10.25
CA ALA A 790 10.41 -13.33 -11.32
C ALA A 790 9.49 -12.08 -11.22
N PRO A 791 10.06 -10.88 -10.96
CA PRO A 791 9.25 -9.68 -10.79
C PRO A 791 8.80 -9.12 -12.14
N ASN A 792 7.48 -9.02 -12.34
CA ASN A 792 6.91 -8.15 -13.37
C ASN A 792 7.14 -6.68 -12.96
N LYS A 793 8.31 -6.15 -13.32
CA LYS A 793 8.94 -4.88 -12.90
C LYS A 793 9.35 -4.81 -11.41
N PRO A 794 10.56 -4.28 -11.11
CA PRO A 794 10.97 -3.93 -9.76
C PRO A 794 10.61 -2.49 -9.38
N ALA A 795 10.53 -2.22 -8.07
CA ALA A 795 10.56 -0.89 -7.47
C ALA A 795 11.37 -0.96 -6.16
N ASP A 796 12.00 0.15 -5.78
CA ASP A 796 12.91 0.26 -4.62
C ASP A 796 12.16 0.05 -3.28
N PRO A 797 12.68 -0.68 -2.28
CA PRO A 797 11.98 -0.89 -1.01
C PRO A 797 11.75 0.41 -0.21
N ASN A 798 12.52 1.46 -0.50
CA ASN A 798 12.35 2.81 0.07
C ASN A 798 11.70 3.83 -0.89
N THR A 799 11.27 3.43 -2.08
CA THR A 799 10.32 4.20 -2.90
C THR A 799 9.09 3.37 -3.19
N VAL A 800 8.11 3.40 -2.29
CA VAL A 800 6.76 2.97 -2.67
C VAL A 800 6.30 3.92 -3.76
N ASP A 801 6.13 3.39 -4.97
CA ASP A 801 5.56 4.15 -6.08
C ASP A 801 4.21 4.70 -5.64
N LEU A 802 4.09 6.03 -5.63
CA LEU A 802 2.92 6.72 -5.13
C LEU A 802 1.68 6.27 -5.90
N LEU A 803 1.82 6.02 -7.22
CA LEU A 803 0.76 5.50 -8.07
C LEU A 803 0.33 4.09 -7.63
N THR A 804 1.27 3.16 -7.41
CA THR A 804 0.97 1.81 -6.89
C THR A 804 0.27 1.86 -5.52
N GLN A 805 0.71 2.73 -4.61
CA GLN A 805 0.09 2.91 -3.30
C GLN A 805 -1.34 3.50 -3.40
N GLN A 806 -1.52 4.47 -4.29
CA GLN A 806 -2.82 5.07 -4.61
C GLN A 806 -3.77 4.07 -5.28
N VAL A 807 -3.27 3.21 -6.17
CA VAL A 807 -4.03 2.13 -6.81
C VAL A 807 -4.55 1.15 -5.77
N GLN A 808 -3.69 0.68 -4.84
CA GLN A 808 -4.10 -0.20 -3.74
C GLN A 808 -5.12 0.46 -2.78
N ALA A 809 -5.07 1.78 -2.62
CA ALA A 809 -6.01 2.54 -1.79
C ALA A 809 -7.35 2.87 -2.47
N ASN A 810 -7.47 2.62 -3.78
CA ASN A 810 -8.63 2.95 -4.61
C ASN A 810 -9.58 1.74 -4.74
N ILE A 811 -10.82 1.89 -4.28
CA ILE A 811 -11.82 0.79 -4.25
C ILE A 811 -12.13 0.21 -5.63
N TRP A 812 -12.00 1.01 -6.69
CA TRP A 812 -12.48 0.66 -8.03
C TRP A 812 -11.46 -0.07 -8.91
N LEU A 813 -10.24 -0.24 -8.42
CA LEU A 813 -9.14 -0.90 -9.14
C LEU A 813 -8.89 -2.33 -8.63
#